data_AF-M3YHF3-F1
#
_entry.id   AF-M3YHF3-F1
#
_cell.length_a   1.000
_cell.length_b   1.000
_cell.length_c   1.000
_cell.angle_alpha   90.00
_cell.angle_beta   90.00
_cell.angle_gamma   90.00
#
_symmetry.space_group_name_H-M   'P 1'
#
loop_
_entity.id
_entity.type
_entity.pdbx_description
1 polymer ?
#
loop_
_entity_poly.entity_id
_entity_poly.type
_entity_poly.pdbx_seq_one_letter_code
_entity_poly.pdbx_strand_id
1 'polypeptide(L)'
;MMSTKAFTLVSAVEWELLAGDKERVHIECVECCGKNLYVGTSDCVVYHFLLEERALPTGTATFSATKQLHRHLGFRKPVNELRAASALNRLLVLCDNSITLVNMMSLEPVPSGARIKGATALALNENPVNGDPFCVEVCIISVKRRTIQLFLVYEDRVQIVREVSTPEQPLAVAVDGHFLCLALTTQYIILNYNTGFSQDLFPYCSEEKRPIVKRIGRQEFLLAGPGGLGMFATVAGISQRAPVRWSENVIGAAICFPYVIALDDEFITVHSMLDQQQKQTLPFKEGHILQDFEGRVIVATSKGVYILVPLPLEKQIQDLLASHRVEEALVLAKGARRNIPKEKFQVMYRRILQQAGFIQFAQLQFLEAKELFRSGQLDVRELISLYPFLLPTSSSFTRSHPPLHEYADLHQLTQGDQEKMAKCKRFLMSYLNEVRSTEVANGYKEDIDTALLKLYAEADHDSLLDLLVTENSCLLTDSAAWLEKHNKYFALGLLYHYNNQDAAAVQLWVNIVNGDIHDSTRSDLYEYVVDFLTYSLDQELVWKYADWVLQKSEEVGVQVFTKRPLDEQQNSFNPDRVLTCLKKYPTALAKYLEHLVIDRRLQKEEYHTQLALLYLDKVLQQRSGTGSEAAEATDTQLKLQHLLQKSDLYRVHLLIDRTRGAGLPMESAILHGKLEEHEEALRILVHELRDFAAAEDYCLWRSEGRDPPYRQRLFHTLLAMYLQPGPAAPELAVAATDLLNHHAADFDAARVLPLLPGSWSVQLLRPFLTGAVRNSVHARRTTQVALGLAKSENLIYKYDKIKLKGSSVQLSDKKLCQMCQNPFCEPVFVRYPNGGLVHTHCAASRHRNPSSPGPGART
;
A
#
# COMPACT_ATOMS: atom_id res chain seq x y z
N MET A 1 -7.32 -45.23 -9.42
CA MET A 1 -7.62 -43.87 -8.90
C MET A 1 -8.52 -44.03 -7.69
N MET A 2 -8.04 -43.71 -6.49
CA MET A 2 -8.87 -43.78 -5.29
C MET A 2 -9.91 -42.65 -5.35
N SER A 3 -11.16 -43.04 -5.60
CA SER A 3 -12.33 -42.16 -5.50
C SER A 3 -12.42 -41.63 -4.08
N THR A 4 -12.50 -40.31 -3.91
CA THR A 4 -12.66 -39.67 -2.60
C THR A 4 -13.97 -40.10 -1.97
N LYS A 5 -13.89 -40.81 -0.85
CA LYS A 5 -15.08 -41.33 -0.17
C LYS A 5 -15.84 -40.16 0.45
N ALA A 6 -17.10 -39.96 0.03
CA ALA A 6 -17.98 -38.92 0.57
C ALA A 6 -18.99 -39.49 1.57
N PHE A 7 -19.43 -40.74 1.35
CA PHE A 7 -20.45 -41.40 2.17
C PHE A 7 -20.03 -42.81 2.60
N THR A 8 -20.58 -43.24 3.73
CA THR A 8 -20.60 -44.63 4.18
C THR A 8 -22.04 -45.12 4.26
N LEU A 9 -22.32 -46.25 3.61
CA LEU A 9 -23.62 -46.92 3.73
C LEU A 9 -23.66 -47.72 5.03
N VAL A 10 -24.69 -47.49 5.85
CA VAL A 10 -24.89 -48.18 7.12
C VAL A 10 -26.31 -48.75 7.18
N SER A 11 -26.46 -50.00 7.62
CA SER A 11 -27.77 -50.61 7.87
C SER A 11 -28.44 -49.95 9.08
N ALA A 12 -29.72 -49.57 8.97
CA ALA A 12 -30.48 -48.95 10.05
C ALA A 12 -31.65 -49.83 10.53
N VAL A 13 -32.40 -50.43 9.60
CA VAL A 13 -33.47 -51.38 9.89
C VAL A 13 -33.23 -52.64 9.08
N GLU A 14 -33.00 -53.74 9.78
CA GLU A 14 -32.92 -55.07 9.18
C GLU A 14 -34.29 -55.73 9.10
N TRP A 15 -34.44 -56.68 8.17
CA TRP A 15 -35.70 -57.39 7.90
C TRP A 15 -36.34 -58.01 9.16
N GLU A 16 -35.51 -58.50 10.08
CA GLU A 16 -35.92 -59.14 11.33
C GLU A 16 -36.80 -58.21 12.20
N LEU A 17 -36.56 -56.89 12.14
CA LEU A 17 -37.27 -55.89 12.93
C LEU A 17 -38.66 -55.52 12.35
N LEU A 18 -38.88 -55.77 11.06
CA LEU A 18 -40.11 -55.38 10.34
C LEU A 18 -41.20 -56.46 10.43
N ALA A 19 -40.90 -57.73 10.10
CA ALA A 19 -41.98 -58.71 9.91
C ALA A 19 -41.70 -60.16 10.36
N GLY A 20 -40.52 -60.50 10.87
CA GLY A 20 -40.18 -61.91 11.12
C GLY A 20 -40.40 -62.79 9.87
N ASP A 21 -40.92 -64.01 10.04
CA ASP A 21 -41.08 -65.04 8.98
C ASP A 21 -42.13 -64.75 7.88
N LYS A 22 -42.72 -63.55 7.79
CA LYS A 22 -43.70 -63.23 6.72
C LYS A 22 -42.99 -62.86 5.40
N GLU A 23 -42.56 -63.85 4.64
CA GLU A 23 -41.77 -63.71 3.38
C GLU A 23 -42.42 -62.84 2.27
N ARG A 24 -43.71 -62.49 2.35
CA ARG A 24 -44.46 -61.79 1.29
C ARG A 24 -44.65 -60.28 1.49
N VAL A 25 -44.10 -59.71 2.56
CA VAL A 25 -44.21 -58.28 2.84
C VAL A 25 -42.99 -57.57 2.23
N HIS A 26 -43.19 -56.40 1.63
CA HIS A 26 -42.11 -55.59 1.07
C HIS A 26 -42.24 -54.14 1.53
N ILE A 27 -41.11 -53.46 1.66
CA ILE A 27 -41.06 -52.02 1.95
C ILE A 27 -41.46 -51.26 0.68
N GLU A 28 -42.49 -50.44 0.77
CA GLU A 28 -43.02 -49.65 -0.37
C GLU A 28 -42.59 -48.19 -0.27
N CYS A 29 -42.58 -47.62 0.93
CA CYS A 29 -42.18 -46.24 1.16
C CYS A 29 -41.55 -46.05 2.55
N VAL A 30 -40.75 -45.01 2.66
CA VAL A 30 -40.06 -44.63 3.89
C VAL A 30 -40.18 -43.11 4.06
N GLU A 31 -40.32 -42.66 5.29
CA GLU A 31 -40.32 -41.25 5.68
C GLU A 31 -39.54 -41.08 6.98
N CYS A 32 -38.74 -40.03 7.11
CA CYS A 32 -37.99 -39.75 8.33
C CYS A 32 -38.20 -38.31 8.80
N CYS A 33 -38.44 -38.12 10.09
CA CYS A 33 -38.53 -36.81 10.72
C CYS A 33 -37.82 -36.83 12.07
N GLY A 34 -36.75 -36.05 12.21
CA GLY A 34 -35.87 -36.11 13.37
C GLY A 34 -35.37 -37.54 13.63
N LYS A 35 -35.65 -38.07 14.82
CA LYS A 35 -35.30 -39.46 15.18
C LYS A 35 -36.36 -40.48 14.79
N ASN A 36 -37.53 -40.04 14.31
CA ASN A 36 -38.62 -40.95 13.97
C ASN A 36 -38.49 -41.41 12.52
N LEU A 37 -38.46 -42.72 12.31
CA LEU A 37 -38.47 -43.36 11.02
C LEU A 37 -39.78 -44.12 10.84
N TYR A 38 -40.48 -43.84 9.74
CA TYR A 38 -41.72 -44.48 9.38
C TYR A 38 -41.52 -45.33 8.13
N VAL A 39 -41.97 -46.58 8.19
CA VAL A 39 -41.85 -47.53 7.07
C VAL A 39 -43.24 -48.03 6.72
N GLY A 40 -43.65 -47.81 5.46
CA GLY A 40 -44.90 -48.29 4.90
C GLY A 40 -44.68 -49.56 4.09
N THR A 41 -45.52 -50.56 4.32
CA THR A 41 -45.37 -51.89 3.70
C THR A 41 -46.50 -52.22 2.71
N SER A 42 -46.25 -53.26 1.92
CA SER A 42 -47.18 -53.76 0.90
C SER A 42 -48.50 -54.30 1.47
N ASP A 43 -48.52 -54.70 2.76
CA ASP A 43 -49.69 -55.19 3.49
C ASP A 43 -50.42 -54.11 4.29
N CYS A 44 -50.27 -52.84 3.93
CA CYS A 44 -50.98 -51.70 4.54
C CYS A 44 -50.62 -51.44 6.02
N VAL A 45 -49.40 -51.81 6.44
CA VAL A 45 -48.90 -51.53 7.79
C VAL A 45 -47.93 -50.36 7.74
N VAL A 46 -48.04 -49.46 8.72
CA VAL A 46 -47.04 -48.43 9.00
C VAL A 46 -46.32 -48.82 10.27
N TYR A 47 -44.99 -48.91 10.19
CA TYR A 47 -44.10 -49.15 11.30
C TYR A 47 -43.45 -47.84 11.73
N HIS A 48 -43.36 -47.61 13.04
CA HIS A 48 -42.64 -46.49 13.63
C HIS A 48 -41.43 -47.01 14.39
N PHE A 49 -40.27 -46.51 14.00
CA PHE A 49 -38.99 -46.76 14.63
C PHE A 49 -38.40 -45.47 15.18
N LEU A 50 -37.65 -45.58 16.28
CA LEU A 50 -36.80 -44.51 16.79
C LEU A 50 -35.35 -44.82 16.42
N LEU A 51 -34.75 -43.93 15.63
CA LEU A 51 -33.35 -43.97 15.21
C LEU A 51 -32.46 -43.38 16.29
N GLU A 52 -31.51 -44.17 16.75
CA GLU A 52 -30.41 -43.73 17.61
C GLU A 52 -29.12 -43.66 16.79
N GLU A 53 -28.50 -42.48 16.80
CA GLU A 53 -27.20 -42.25 16.19
C GLU A 53 -26.10 -42.49 17.21
N ARG A 54 -25.12 -43.34 16.87
CA ARG A 54 -23.94 -43.62 17.69
C ARG A 54 -22.69 -43.25 16.90
N ALA A 55 -21.97 -42.23 17.36
CA ALA A 55 -20.71 -41.84 16.74
C ALA A 55 -19.61 -42.84 17.08
N LEU A 56 -18.98 -43.46 16.07
CA LEU A 56 -17.76 -44.26 16.28
C LEU A 56 -16.55 -43.34 16.48
N PRO A 57 -15.50 -43.81 17.17
CA PRO A 57 -14.23 -43.09 17.32
C PRO A 57 -13.58 -42.71 15.98
N THR A 58 -13.89 -43.45 14.91
CA THR A 58 -13.43 -43.24 13.53
C THR A 58 -14.09 -42.06 12.81
N GLY A 59 -15.03 -41.37 13.47
CA GLY A 59 -15.78 -40.22 12.95
C GLY A 59 -16.99 -40.58 12.08
N THR A 60 -17.27 -41.86 11.88
CA THR A 60 -18.45 -42.36 11.16
C THR A 60 -19.57 -42.69 12.15
N ALA A 61 -20.76 -42.15 11.94
CA ALA A 61 -21.93 -42.52 12.72
C ALA A 61 -22.49 -43.88 12.29
N THR A 62 -22.89 -44.70 13.25
CA THR A 62 -23.76 -45.85 13.03
C THR A 62 -25.16 -45.55 13.53
N PHE A 63 -26.14 -46.24 12.96
CA PHE A 63 -27.55 -46.07 13.33
C PHE A 63 -28.09 -47.39 13.83
N SER A 64 -28.86 -47.33 14.91
CA SER A 64 -29.69 -48.45 15.37
C SER A 64 -31.13 -48.01 15.47
N ALA A 65 -32.03 -48.76 14.85
CA ALA A 65 -33.47 -48.52 14.94
C ALA A 65 -34.10 -49.37 16.03
N THR A 66 -34.91 -48.74 16.89
CA THR A 66 -35.74 -49.45 17.87
C THR A 66 -37.20 -49.35 17.46
N LYS A 67 -37.87 -50.50 17.30
CA LYS A 67 -39.30 -50.54 16.95
C LYS A 67 -40.13 -50.02 18.12
N GLN A 68 -40.89 -48.96 17.89
CA GLN A 68 -41.79 -48.39 18.89
C GLN A 68 -43.16 -49.05 18.80
N LEU A 69 -43.78 -48.98 17.63
CA LEU A 69 -45.10 -49.55 17.37
C LEU A 69 -45.34 -49.74 15.87
N HIS A 70 -46.43 -50.42 15.53
CA HIS A 70 -46.89 -50.60 14.16
C HIS A 70 -48.41 -50.62 14.13
N ARG A 71 -48.99 -50.20 13.01
CA ARG A 71 -50.44 -50.25 12.82
C ARG A 71 -50.83 -50.57 11.39
N HIS A 72 -51.81 -51.45 11.26
CA HIS A 72 -52.51 -51.73 10.00
C HIS A 72 -53.61 -50.68 9.78
N LEU A 73 -53.61 -50.00 8.63
CA LEU A 73 -54.53 -48.87 8.37
C LEU A 73 -55.91 -49.29 7.84
N GLY A 74 -56.15 -50.59 7.69
CA GLY A 74 -57.47 -51.14 7.37
C GLY A 74 -57.78 -51.25 5.87
N PHE A 75 -56.84 -50.91 4.99
CA PHE A 75 -56.96 -51.14 3.56
C PHE A 75 -56.27 -52.45 3.15
N ARG A 76 -56.60 -52.95 1.94
CA ARG A 76 -55.96 -54.14 1.35
C ARG A 76 -54.84 -53.80 0.36
N LYS A 77 -54.56 -52.50 0.17
CA LYS A 77 -53.59 -52.00 -0.78
C LYS A 77 -52.33 -51.52 -0.06
N PRO A 78 -51.17 -51.50 -0.74
CA PRO A 78 -49.92 -51.02 -0.16
C PRO A 78 -50.02 -49.59 0.36
N VAL A 79 -49.15 -49.24 1.31
CA VAL A 79 -48.89 -47.84 1.65
C VAL A 79 -47.96 -47.26 0.59
N ASN A 80 -48.47 -46.37 -0.26
CA ASN A 80 -47.74 -45.88 -1.43
C ASN A 80 -46.76 -44.75 -1.08
N GLU A 81 -47.18 -43.80 -0.25
CA GLU A 81 -46.33 -42.69 0.17
C GLU A 81 -46.62 -42.30 1.63
N LEU A 82 -45.57 -41.85 2.31
CA LEU A 82 -45.61 -41.29 3.66
C LEU A 82 -44.98 -39.90 3.58
N ARG A 83 -45.56 -38.90 4.27
CA ARG A 83 -44.93 -37.59 4.50
C ARG A 83 -45.18 -37.11 5.92
N ALA A 84 -44.12 -36.68 6.60
CA ALA A 84 -44.22 -36.16 7.95
C ALA A 84 -44.52 -34.65 7.93
N ALA A 85 -45.63 -34.26 8.55
CA ALA A 85 -45.94 -32.86 8.88
C ALA A 85 -45.62 -32.64 10.37
N SER A 86 -44.33 -32.48 10.67
CA SER A 86 -43.80 -32.43 12.03
C SER A 86 -44.39 -31.30 12.88
N ALA A 87 -44.61 -30.13 12.27
CA ALA A 87 -45.23 -28.97 12.93
C ALA A 87 -46.66 -29.26 13.45
N LEU A 88 -47.34 -30.26 12.87
CA LEU A 88 -48.71 -30.65 13.24
C LEU A 88 -48.75 -31.96 14.04
N ASN A 89 -47.59 -32.60 14.26
CA ASN A 89 -47.50 -33.95 14.80
C ASN A 89 -48.38 -34.95 13.99
N ARG A 90 -48.44 -34.78 12.67
CA ARG A 90 -49.24 -35.61 11.74
C ARG A 90 -48.38 -36.26 10.66
N LEU A 91 -48.71 -37.50 10.34
CA LEU A 91 -48.17 -38.29 9.25
C LEU A 91 -49.26 -38.39 8.17
N LEU A 92 -48.96 -37.91 6.97
CA LEU A 92 -49.83 -38.05 5.81
C LEU A 92 -49.55 -39.40 5.18
N VAL A 93 -50.56 -40.27 5.17
CA VAL A 93 -50.42 -41.63 4.64
C VAL A 93 -51.27 -41.79 3.40
N LEU A 94 -50.62 -42.00 2.25
CA LEU A 94 -51.28 -42.28 0.98
C LEU A 94 -51.49 -43.79 0.82
N CYS A 95 -52.74 -44.23 0.87
CA CYS A 95 -53.13 -45.60 0.61
C CYS A 95 -54.48 -45.63 -0.13
N ASP A 96 -54.61 -46.52 -1.12
CA ASP A 96 -55.82 -46.67 -1.94
C ASP A 96 -56.32 -45.33 -2.53
N ASN A 97 -55.40 -44.59 -3.16
CA ASN A 97 -55.64 -43.27 -3.75
C ASN A 97 -56.24 -42.24 -2.79
N SER A 98 -55.95 -42.36 -1.50
CA SER A 98 -56.46 -41.45 -0.51
C SER A 98 -55.45 -41.19 0.60
N ILE A 99 -55.33 -39.92 0.97
CA ILE A 99 -54.42 -39.47 2.02
C ILE A 99 -55.20 -39.39 3.32
N THR A 100 -54.77 -40.18 4.30
CA THR A 100 -55.31 -40.19 5.66
C THR A 100 -54.32 -39.51 6.59
N LEU A 101 -54.81 -38.60 7.44
CA LEU A 101 -54.01 -38.00 8.50
C LEU A 101 -53.94 -38.94 9.69
N VAL A 102 -52.72 -39.23 10.13
CA VAL A 102 -52.41 -40.15 11.21
C VAL A 102 -51.53 -39.43 12.24
N ASN A 103 -51.73 -39.65 13.54
CA ASN A 103 -50.85 -39.09 14.56
C ASN A 103 -49.44 -39.72 14.47
N MET A 104 -48.38 -38.91 14.47
CA MET A 104 -47.00 -39.41 14.31
C MET A 104 -46.53 -40.34 15.44
N MET A 105 -47.08 -40.20 16.64
CA MET A 105 -46.65 -40.96 17.81
C MET A 105 -47.54 -42.17 18.07
N SER A 106 -48.86 -42.04 17.98
CA SER A 106 -49.76 -43.17 18.22
C SER A 106 -50.11 -43.97 16.97
N LEU A 107 -49.78 -43.46 15.78
CA LEU A 107 -50.27 -43.91 14.48
C LEU A 107 -51.80 -43.97 14.36
N GLU A 108 -52.57 -43.22 15.18
CA GLU A 108 -54.04 -43.22 15.13
C GLU A 108 -54.55 -42.28 14.04
N PRO A 109 -55.48 -42.72 13.18
CA PRO A 109 -56.17 -41.83 12.26
C PRO A 109 -56.87 -40.71 13.03
N VAL A 110 -56.84 -39.49 12.49
CA VAL A 110 -57.49 -38.34 13.14
C VAL A 110 -59.01 -38.60 13.24
N PRO A 111 -59.62 -38.48 14.44
CA PRO A 111 -61.04 -38.79 14.67
C PRO A 111 -62.03 -38.01 13.81
N SER A 112 -61.66 -36.79 13.38
CA SER A 112 -62.48 -35.94 12.51
C SER A 112 -62.73 -36.53 11.11
N GLY A 113 -61.99 -37.58 10.72
CA GLY A 113 -62.11 -38.20 9.40
C GLY A 113 -61.52 -37.34 8.27
N ALA A 114 -60.66 -36.37 8.60
CA ALA A 114 -59.95 -35.53 7.64
C ALA A 114 -59.10 -36.38 6.68
N ARG A 115 -59.67 -36.63 5.50
CA ARG A 115 -59.15 -37.54 4.47
C ARG A 115 -59.29 -36.89 3.10
N ILE A 116 -58.22 -36.93 2.31
CA ILE A 116 -58.21 -36.40 0.94
C ILE A 116 -58.36 -37.57 -0.03
N LYS A 117 -59.36 -37.52 -0.92
CA LYS A 117 -59.67 -38.60 -1.87
C LYS A 117 -59.16 -38.26 -3.27
N GLY A 118 -58.76 -39.28 -4.02
CA GLY A 118 -58.38 -39.14 -5.42
C GLY A 118 -56.96 -38.61 -5.63
N ALA A 119 -56.03 -38.97 -4.74
CA ALA A 119 -54.61 -38.61 -4.80
C ALA A 119 -53.77 -39.76 -5.38
N THR A 120 -52.82 -39.48 -6.29
CA THR A 120 -51.84 -40.48 -6.79
C THR A 120 -50.45 -40.29 -6.23
N ALA A 121 -50.06 -39.05 -5.92
CA ALA A 121 -48.79 -38.69 -5.33
C ALA A 121 -48.95 -37.39 -4.55
N LEU A 122 -48.06 -37.15 -3.59
CA LEU A 122 -48.09 -35.94 -2.76
C LEU A 122 -46.71 -35.31 -2.53
N ALA A 123 -46.67 -33.99 -2.46
CA ALA A 123 -45.47 -33.21 -2.18
C ALA A 123 -45.77 -32.12 -1.15
N LEU A 124 -44.91 -31.97 -0.15
CA LEU A 124 -44.99 -30.88 0.82
C LEU A 124 -44.30 -29.63 0.26
N ASN A 125 -44.88 -28.45 0.50
CA ASN A 125 -44.19 -27.19 0.20
C ASN A 125 -43.30 -26.78 1.36
N GLU A 126 -41.99 -27.02 1.22
CA GLU A 126 -40.97 -26.63 2.20
C GLU A 126 -40.73 -25.11 2.25
N ASN A 127 -41.27 -24.36 1.29
CA ASN A 127 -41.25 -22.90 1.26
C ASN A 127 -42.69 -22.39 1.08
N PRO A 128 -43.56 -22.56 2.09
CA PRO A 128 -44.98 -22.27 1.97
C PRO A 128 -45.21 -20.78 1.70
N VAL A 129 -46.21 -20.50 0.87
CA VAL A 129 -46.63 -19.12 0.59
C VAL A 129 -47.50 -18.58 1.71
N ASN A 130 -48.29 -19.45 2.33
CA ASN A 130 -49.09 -19.10 3.49
C ASN A 130 -48.16 -18.92 4.71
N GLY A 131 -48.27 -17.77 5.37
CA GLY A 131 -47.49 -17.45 6.56
C GLY A 131 -48.05 -18.03 7.87
N ASP A 132 -49.13 -18.81 7.81
CA ASP A 132 -49.73 -19.46 8.98
C ASP A 132 -48.87 -20.62 9.48
N PRO A 133 -48.25 -20.52 10.67
CA PRO A 133 -47.35 -21.55 11.20
C PRO A 133 -48.08 -22.82 11.68
N PHE A 134 -49.41 -22.81 11.75
CA PHE A 134 -50.22 -23.93 12.24
C PHE A 134 -50.80 -24.80 11.12
N CYS A 135 -50.30 -24.65 9.90
CA CYS A 135 -50.70 -25.47 8.77
C CYS A 135 -49.51 -25.83 7.89
N VAL A 136 -49.66 -26.89 7.11
CA VAL A 136 -48.70 -27.30 6.10
C VAL A 136 -49.38 -27.27 4.74
N GLU A 137 -48.72 -26.66 3.75
CA GLU A 137 -49.20 -26.64 2.37
C GLU A 137 -48.77 -27.92 1.65
N VAL A 138 -49.74 -28.64 1.11
CA VAL A 138 -49.57 -29.96 0.48
C VAL A 138 -50.12 -29.92 -0.93
N CYS A 139 -49.29 -30.32 -1.89
CA CYS A 139 -49.62 -30.42 -3.29
C CYS A 139 -49.94 -31.88 -3.63
N ILE A 140 -51.06 -32.13 -4.31
CA ILE A 140 -51.56 -33.46 -4.64
C ILE A 140 -51.84 -33.56 -6.12
N ILE A 141 -51.39 -34.67 -6.72
CA ILE A 141 -51.75 -35.06 -8.08
C ILE A 141 -53.08 -35.81 -8.06
N SER A 142 -54.06 -35.35 -8.85
CA SER A 142 -55.38 -36.01 -8.93
C SER A 142 -55.41 -37.21 -9.88
N VAL A 143 -56.10 -38.29 -9.51
CA VAL A 143 -56.16 -39.56 -10.26
C VAL A 143 -56.83 -39.44 -11.64
N LYS A 144 -57.80 -38.51 -11.84
CA LYS A 144 -58.66 -38.50 -13.05
C LYS A 144 -59.02 -37.11 -13.59
N ARG A 145 -58.17 -36.10 -13.40
CA ARG A 145 -58.56 -34.72 -13.75
C ARG A 145 -57.51 -33.89 -14.48
N ARG A 146 -56.30 -34.40 -14.75
CA ARG A 146 -55.17 -33.55 -15.21
C ARG A 146 -55.10 -32.27 -14.36
N THR A 147 -55.25 -32.43 -13.05
CA THR A 147 -55.24 -31.31 -12.11
C THR A 147 -54.32 -31.60 -10.94
N ILE A 148 -53.79 -30.52 -10.42
CA ILE A 148 -53.04 -30.46 -9.19
C ILE A 148 -53.86 -29.68 -8.18
N GLN A 149 -54.02 -30.24 -7.00
CA GLN A 149 -54.79 -29.64 -5.92
C GLN A 149 -53.85 -29.25 -4.78
N LEU A 150 -53.91 -27.99 -4.37
CA LEU A 150 -53.19 -27.47 -3.21
C LEU A 150 -54.12 -27.46 -2.01
N PHE A 151 -53.68 -28.12 -0.94
CA PHE A 151 -54.37 -28.21 0.33
C PHE A 151 -53.57 -27.53 1.43
N LEU A 152 -54.27 -26.83 2.33
CA LEU A 152 -53.76 -26.52 3.65
C LEU A 152 -54.22 -27.62 4.60
N VAL A 153 -53.25 -28.29 5.20
CA VAL A 153 -53.45 -29.34 6.17
C VAL A 153 -53.24 -28.73 7.55
N TYR A 154 -54.25 -28.82 8.40
CA TYR A 154 -54.21 -28.45 9.80
C TYR A 154 -54.15 -29.71 10.68
N GLU A 155 -54.09 -29.53 11.99
CA GLU A 155 -54.03 -30.64 12.93
C GLU A 155 -55.25 -31.60 12.84
N ASP A 156 -56.45 -31.05 12.63
CA ASP A 156 -57.73 -31.79 12.68
C ASP A 156 -58.57 -31.67 11.40
N ARG A 157 -58.16 -30.86 10.43
CA ARG A 157 -58.91 -30.60 9.20
C ARG A 157 -58.01 -30.39 7.99
N VAL A 158 -58.59 -30.54 6.81
CA VAL A 158 -57.94 -30.27 5.51
C VAL A 158 -58.81 -29.31 4.71
N GLN A 159 -58.18 -28.33 4.06
CA GLN A 159 -58.87 -27.34 3.25
C GLN A 159 -58.22 -27.25 1.87
N ILE A 160 -59.00 -27.36 0.80
CA ILE A 160 -58.52 -27.09 -0.55
C ILE A 160 -58.40 -25.56 -0.74
N VAL A 161 -57.23 -25.11 -1.20
CA VAL A 161 -56.96 -23.70 -1.48
C VAL A 161 -57.08 -23.41 -2.97
N ARG A 162 -56.54 -24.30 -3.80
CA ARG A 162 -56.49 -24.08 -5.24
C ARG A 162 -56.49 -25.40 -5.98
N GLU A 163 -57.16 -25.42 -7.13
CA GLU A 163 -57.07 -26.48 -8.12
C GLU A 163 -56.53 -25.88 -9.41
N VAL A 164 -55.50 -26.52 -9.98
CA VAL A 164 -54.76 -26.04 -11.15
C VAL A 164 -54.82 -27.10 -12.22
N SER A 165 -55.30 -26.75 -13.42
CA SER A 165 -55.31 -27.65 -14.56
C SER A 165 -53.94 -27.72 -15.22
N THR A 166 -53.53 -28.92 -15.62
CA THR A 166 -52.30 -29.20 -16.36
C THR A 166 -52.65 -29.68 -17.77
N PRO A 167 -51.77 -29.45 -18.77
CA PRO A 167 -52.05 -29.82 -20.16
C PRO A 167 -52.18 -31.35 -20.33
N GLU A 168 -51.35 -32.10 -19.61
CA GLU A 168 -51.31 -33.56 -19.56
C GLU A 168 -51.47 -34.06 -18.11
N GLN A 169 -51.58 -35.38 -17.92
CA GLN A 169 -51.62 -35.97 -16.58
C GLN A 169 -50.24 -35.82 -15.92
N PRO A 170 -50.14 -35.18 -14.74
CA PRO A 170 -48.90 -35.15 -13.99
C PRO A 170 -48.64 -36.51 -13.34
N LEU A 171 -47.36 -36.92 -13.32
CA LEU A 171 -46.88 -38.17 -12.75
C LEU A 171 -46.03 -37.94 -11.50
N ALA A 172 -45.27 -36.85 -11.46
CA ALA A 172 -44.49 -36.43 -10.30
C ALA A 172 -44.54 -34.90 -10.15
N VAL A 173 -44.41 -34.43 -8.91
CA VAL A 173 -44.46 -33.01 -8.57
C VAL A 173 -43.45 -32.69 -7.46
N ALA A 174 -42.76 -31.56 -7.62
CA ALA A 174 -42.09 -30.86 -6.52
C ALA A 174 -42.58 -29.41 -6.48
N VAL A 175 -42.59 -28.81 -5.30
CA VAL A 175 -43.13 -27.45 -5.09
C VAL A 175 -42.15 -26.61 -4.28
N ASP A 176 -41.99 -25.34 -4.67
CA ASP A 176 -41.29 -24.31 -3.90
C ASP A 176 -42.02 -22.97 -4.07
N GLY A 177 -42.56 -22.42 -2.98
CA GLY A 177 -43.33 -21.18 -3.04
C GLY A 177 -44.53 -21.33 -3.96
N HIS A 178 -44.62 -20.45 -4.96
CA HIS A 178 -45.69 -20.45 -5.97
C HIS A 178 -45.46 -21.37 -7.17
N PHE A 179 -44.30 -22.04 -7.23
CA PHE A 179 -43.85 -22.76 -8.42
C PHE A 179 -43.93 -24.26 -8.22
N LEU A 180 -44.54 -24.93 -9.20
CA LEU A 180 -44.61 -26.37 -9.31
C LEU A 180 -43.66 -26.81 -10.42
N CYS A 181 -42.76 -27.73 -10.12
CA CYS A 181 -42.03 -28.46 -11.13
C CYS A 181 -42.72 -29.80 -11.35
N LEU A 182 -43.13 -30.07 -12.58
CA LEU A 182 -44.02 -31.18 -12.92
C LEU A 182 -43.38 -32.07 -13.97
N ALA A 183 -43.44 -33.37 -13.73
CA ALA A 183 -43.29 -34.37 -14.77
C ALA A 183 -44.67 -34.71 -15.31
N LEU A 184 -44.94 -34.35 -16.55
CA LEU A 184 -46.10 -34.78 -17.28
C LEU A 184 -45.83 -36.14 -17.96
N THR A 185 -46.79 -36.64 -18.72
CA THR A 185 -46.63 -37.88 -19.48
C THR A 185 -45.53 -37.81 -20.54
N THR A 186 -45.36 -36.65 -21.20
CA THR A 186 -44.40 -36.51 -22.31
C THR A 186 -43.30 -35.44 -22.12
N GLN A 187 -43.33 -34.69 -21.01
CA GLN A 187 -42.40 -33.57 -20.81
C GLN A 187 -42.32 -33.11 -19.35
N TYR A 188 -41.26 -32.37 -19.03
CA TYR A 188 -41.17 -31.61 -17.78
C TYR A 188 -41.56 -30.15 -18.00
N ILE A 189 -42.33 -29.59 -17.07
CA ILE A 189 -42.75 -28.19 -17.09
C ILE A 189 -42.58 -27.52 -15.72
N ILE A 190 -42.49 -26.19 -15.71
CA ILE A 190 -42.61 -25.37 -14.52
C ILE A 190 -43.89 -24.57 -14.61
N LEU A 191 -44.73 -24.67 -13.59
CA LEU A 191 -46.03 -24.02 -13.54
C LEU A 191 -46.13 -23.15 -12.29
N ASN A 192 -46.38 -21.85 -12.48
CA ASN A 192 -46.73 -20.97 -11.38
C ASN A 192 -48.23 -21.08 -11.10
N TYR A 193 -48.61 -21.70 -9.98
CA TYR A 193 -50.03 -21.90 -9.68
C TYR A 193 -50.77 -20.60 -9.33
N ASN A 194 -50.06 -19.53 -8.99
CA ASN A 194 -50.67 -18.24 -8.65
C ASN A 194 -51.07 -17.48 -9.91
N THR A 195 -50.15 -17.35 -10.87
CA THR A 195 -50.34 -16.60 -12.12
C THR A 195 -50.87 -17.44 -13.27
N GLY A 196 -50.75 -18.77 -13.19
CA GLY A 196 -51.06 -19.71 -14.27
C GLY A 196 -49.99 -19.79 -15.36
N PHE A 197 -48.87 -19.06 -15.22
CA PHE A 197 -47.78 -19.11 -16.19
C PHE A 197 -47.11 -20.48 -16.22
N SER A 198 -46.97 -21.06 -17.41
CA SER A 198 -46.33 -22.35 -17.64
C SER A 198 -45.12 -22.19 -18.55
N GLN A 199 -44.02 -22.84 -18.20
CA GLN A 199 -42.77 -22.87 -18.96
C GLN A 199 -42.37 -24.33 -19.21
N ASP A 200 -42.26 -24.70 -20.48
CA ASP A 200 -41.79 -26.03 -20.87
C ASP A 200 -40.28 -26.13 -20.70
N LEU A 201 -39.78 -27.28 -20.26
CA LEU A 201 -38.36 -27.54 -20.05
C LEU A 201 -37.80 -28.43 -21.17
N PHE A 202 -38.03 -29.73 -21.09
CA PHE A 202 -37.56 -30.70 -22.07
C PHE A 202 -38.45 -31.95 -22.10
N PRO A 203 -38.49 -32.66 -23.24
CA PRO A 203 -39.32 -33.85 -23.40
C PRO A 203 -38.78 -35.04 -22.59
N TYR A 204 -39.68 -35.93 -22.21
CA TYR A 204 -39.42 -37.14 -21.45
C TYR A 204 -40.47 -38.21 -21.77
N CYS A 205 -40.10 -39.49 -21.76
CA CYS A 205 -41.02 -40.59 -22.03
C CYS A 205 -41.37 -41.35 -20.74
N SER A 206 -42.63 -41.27 -20.31
CA SER A 206 -43.09 -41.97 -19.11
C SER A 206 -43.15 -43.49 -19.21
N GLU A 207 -43.15 -44.02 -20.44
CA GLU A 207 -43.17 -45.48 -20.67
C GLU A 207 -41.78 -46.10 -20.50
N GLU A 208 -40.71 -45.32 -20.72
CA GLU A 208 -39.33 -45.83 -20.69
C GLU A 208 -38.68 -45.72 -19.32
N LYS A 209 -38.94 -44.63 -18.59
CA LYS A 209 -38.25 -44.32 -17.32
C LYS A 209 -39.24 -43.78 -16.31
N ARG A 210 -38.98 -43.91 -15.01
CA ARG A 210 -39.76 -43.22 -13.98
C ARG A 210 -39.33 -41.75 -13.88
N PRO A 211 -40.25 -40.79 -13.67
CA PRO A 211 -39.89 -39.40 -13.63
C PRO A 211 -39.21 -39.06 -12.31
N ILE A 212 -38.18 -38.23 -12.36
CA ILE A 212 -37.49 -37.73 -11.16
C ILE A 212 -37.68 -36.22 -11.13
N VAL A 213 -38.36 -35.75 -10.09
CA VAL A 213 -38.51 -34.33 -9.79
C VAL A 213 -38.18 -34.11 -8.34
N LYS A 214 -37.10 -33.36 -8.07
CA LYS A 214 -36.66 -33.08 -6.70
C LYS A 214 -36.39 -31.59 -6.51
N ARG A 215 -36.92 -31.00 -5.45
CA ARG A 215 -36.55 -29.65 -5.01
C ARG A 215 -35.14 -29.69 -4.42
N ILE A 216 -34.26 -28.80 -4.85
CA ILE A 216 -32.84 -28.78 -4.39
C ILE A 216 -32.48 -27.52 -3.63
N GLY A 217 -33.30 -26.48 -3.77
CA GLY A 217 -33.11 -25.18 -3.14
C GLY A 217 -34.32 -24.30 -3.42
N ARG A 218 -34.24 -23.04 -2.97
CA ARG A 218 -35.26 -22.04 -3.31
C ARG A 218 -35.29 -21.86 -4.82
N GLN A 219 -36.46 -22.07 -5.42
CA GLN A 219 -36.71 -21.90 -6.85
C GLN A 219 -35.77 -22.69 -7.78
N GLU A 220 -35.22 -23.82 -7.30
CA GLU A 220 -34.29 -24.67 -8.06
C GLU A 220 -34.68 -26.15 -7.90
N PHE A 221 -34.74 -26.88 -9.01
CA PHE A 221 -35.16 -28.27 -9.09
C PHE A 221 -34.14 -29.13 -9.85
N LEU A 222 -34.09 -30.42 -9.53
CA LEU A 222 -33.30 -31.45 -10.20
C LEU A 222 -34.24 -32.43 -10.90
N LEU A 223 -33.91 -32.70 -12.15
CA LEU A 223 -34.72 -33.47 -13.08
C LEU A 223 -33.91 -34.55 -13.78
N ALA A 224 -34.54 -35.67 -14.11
CA ALA A 224 -33.96 -36.67 -15.01
C ALA A 224 -34.13 -36.23 -16.47
N GLY A 225 -33.03 -35.74 -17.04
CA GLY A 225 -32.88 -35.39 -18.43
C GLY A 225 -32.52 -36.57 -19.35
N PRO A 226 -32.57 -36.36 -20.67
CA PRO A 226 -32.25 -37.38 -21.66
C PRO A 226 -30.79 -37.82 -21.58
N GLY A 227 -30.50 -39.07 -21.95
CA GLY A 227 -29.12 -39.60 -22.03
C GLY A 227 -28.41 -39.78 -20.69
N GLY A 228 -29.14 -39.97 -19.59
CA GLY A 228 -28.54 -40.15 -18.26
C GLY A 228 -27.99 -38.86 -17.66
N LEU A 229 -28.65 -37.74 -17.91
CA LEU A 229 -28.27 -36.43 -17.37
C LEU A 229 -29.19 -36.02 -16.21
N GLY A 230 -28.60 -35.58 -15.10
CA GLY A 230 -29.29 -34.83 -14.05
C GLY A 230 -29.26 -33.34 -14.36
N MET A 231 -30.41 -32.81 -14.78
CA MET A 231 -30.56 -31.41 -15.18
C MET A 231 -31.01 -30.56 -14.00
N PHE A 232 -30.34 -29.43 -13.80
CA PHE A 232 -30.76 -28.41 -12.85
C PHE A 232 -31.63 -27.38 -13.57
N ALA A 233 -32.81 -27.06 -13.03
CA ALA A 233 -33.72 -26.09 -13.63
C ALA A 233 -34.21 -25.11 -12.56
N THR A 234 -34.06 -23.82 -12.85
CA THR A 234 -34.67 -22.76 -12.04
C THR A 234 -36.12 -22.53 -12.47
N VAL A 235 -36.90 -21.80 -11.67
CA VAL A 235 -38.29 -21.43 -12.00
C VAL A 235 -38.46 -20.69 -13.33
N ALA A 236 -37.40 -20.08 -13.86
CA ALA A 236 -37.40 -19.43 -15.18
C ALA A 236 -37.14 -20.40 -16.35
N GLY A 237 -36.97 -21.70 -16.07
CA GLY A 237 -36.67 -22.74 -17.06
C GLY A 237 -35.22 -22.77 -17.53
N ILE A 238 -34.34 -22.00 -16.90
CA ILE A 238 -32.90 -21.97 -17.21
C ILE A 238 -32.10 -22.80 -16.21
N SER A 239 -31.02 -23.43 -16.68
CA SER A 239 -30.03 -24.06 -15.81
C SER A 239 -28.94 -23.06 -15.41
N GLN A 240 -28.66 -22.95 -14.11
CA GLN A 240 -27.53 -22.16 -13.60
C GLN A 240 -26.26 -22.99 -13.44
N ARG A 241 -26.35 -24.33 -13.54
CA ARG A 241 -25.24 -25.26 -13.31
C ARG A 241 -25.13 -26.25 -14.46
N ALA A 242 -23.93 -26.74 -14.73
CA ALA A 242 -23.77 -27.83 -15.68
C ALA A 242 -24.49 -29.09 -15.16
N PRO A 243 -25.07 -29.91 -16.05
CA PRO A 243 -25.74 -31.15 -15.64
C PRO A 243 -24.74 -32.16 -15.08
N VAL A 244 -25.21 -33.00 -14.16
CA VAL A 244 -24.45 -34.16 -13.67
C VAL A 244 -24.73 -35.35 -14.59
N ARG A 245 -23.72 -36.15 -14.91
CA ARG A 245 -23.89 -37.37 -15.70
C ARG A 245 -24.00 -38.56 -14.76
N TRP A 246 -25.11 -39.28 -14.81
CA TRP A 246 -25.38 -40.48 -14.02
C TRP A 246 -25.82 -41.65 -14.92
N SER A 247 -26.19 -42.78 -14.33
CA SER A 247 -26.68 -43.95 -15.09
C SER A 247 -27.95 -43.62 -15.88
N GLU A 248 -28.09 -44.24 -17.05
CA GLU A 248 -29.33 -44.12 -17.84
C GLU A 248 -30.52 -44.79 -17.15
N ASN A 249 -30.28 -45.77 -16.27
CA ASN A 249 -31.30 -46.53 -15.54
C ASN A 249 -31.59 -45.96 -14.14
N VAL A 250 -31.27 -44.69 -13.90
CA VAL A 250 -31.51 -44.04 -12.60
C VAL A 250 -32.97 -44.18 -12.17
N ILE A 251 -33.17 -44.71 -10.97
CA ILE A 251 -34.48 -45.02 -10.38
C ILE A 251 -34.90 -43.93 -9.39
N GLY A 252 -33.92 -43.27 -8.76
CA GLY A 252 -34.18 -42.20 -7.81
C GLY A 252 -32.98 -41.26 -7.67
N ALA A 253 -33.24 -40.07 -7.14
CA ALA A 253 -32.21 -39.10 -6.80
C ALA A 253 -32.50 -38.45 -5.45
N ALA A 254 -31.46 -38.22 -4.67
CA ALA A 254 -31.52 -37.50 -3.40
C ALA A 254 -30.37 -36.51 -3.30
N ILE A 255 -30.50 -35.55 -2.39
CA ILE A 255 -29.55 -34.43 -2.28
C ILE A 255 -29.03 -34.35 -0.86
N CYS A 256 -27.72 -34.27 -0.75
CA CYS A 256 -27.03 -33.93 0.49
C CYS A 256 -25.91 -32.97 0.12
N PHE A 257 -26.22 -31.67 0.15
CA PHE A 257 -25.34 -30.63 -0.37
C PHE A 257 -23.91 -30.76 0.17
N PRO A 258 -22.86 -30.76 -0.69
CA PRO A 258 -22.89 -30.38 -2.11
C PRO A 258 -23.07 -31.55 -3.09
N TYR A 259 -23.57 -32.71 -2.65
CA TYR A 259 -23.66 -33.93 -3.47
C TYR A 259 -25.08 -34.23 -3.97
N VAL A 260 -25.15 -34.76 -5.19
CA VAL A 260 -26.31 -35.45 -5.75
C VAL A 260 -26.04 -36.94 -5.70
N ILE A 261 -26.94 -37.66 -5.03
CA ILE A 261 -26.92 -39.12 -4.96
C ILE A 261 -27.92 -39.64 -5.98
N ALA A 262 -27.50 -40.56 -6.84
CA ALA A 262 -28.35 -41.25 -7.79
C ALA A 262 -28.36 -42.75 -7.47
N LEU A 263 -29.54 -43.35 -7.44
CA LEU A 263 -29.75 -44.78 -7.24
C LEU A 263 -30.05 -45.45 -8.57
N ASP A 264 -29.30 -46.50 -8.85
CA ASP A 264 -29.46 -47.44 -9.95
C ASP A 264 -29.87 -48.82 -9.37
N ASP A 265 -30.12 -49.83 -10.21
CA ASP A 265 -30.55 -51.15 -9.74
C ASP A 265 -29.41 -51.95 -9.06
N GLU A 266 -28.16 -51.68 -9.44
CA GLU A 266 -26.97 -52.35 -8.93
C GLU A 266 -26.07 -51.49 -8.03
N PHE A 267 -26.17 -50.17 -8.12
CA PHE A 267 -25.26 -49.26 -7.42
C PHE A 267 -25.86 -47.90 -7.07
N ILE A 268 -25.21 -47.23 -6.12
CA ILE A 268 -25.45 -45.83 -5.78
C ILE A 268 -24.24 -45.03 -6.26
N THR A 269 -24.49 -43.93 -6.96
CA THR A 269 -23.45 -43.00 -7.42
C THR A 269 -23.60 -41.65 -6.73
N VAL A 270 -22.47 -41.07 -6.33
CA VAL A 270 -22.40 -39.77 -5.67
C VAL A 270 -21.69 -38.81 -6.62
N HIS A 271 -22.35 -37.71 -6.97
CA HIS A 271 -21.84 -36.68 -7.86
C HIS A 271 -21.73 -35.35 -7.13
N SER A 272 -20.67 -34.60 -7.37
CA SER A 272 -20.50 -33.26 -6.82
C SER A 272 -21.27 -32.24 -7.65
N MET A 273 -22.09 -31.40 -7.01
CA MET A 273 -22.75 -30.26 -7.66
C MET A 273 -21.80 -29.12 -7.99
N LEU A 274 -20.58 -29.13 -7.42
CA LEU A 274 -19.63 -28.03 -7.55
C LEU A 274 -18.77 -28.18 -8.81
N ASP A 275 -18.33 -29.40 -9.13
CA ASP A 275 -17.47 -29.71 -10.28
C ASP A 275 -18.09 -30.73 -11.26
N GLN A 276 -19.32 -31.18 -10.98
CA GLN A 276 -20.10 -32.10 -11.81
C GLN A 276 -19.48 -33.49 -12.02
N GLN A 277 -18.47 -33.86 -11.23
CA GLN A 277 -17.81 -35.16 -11.33
C GLN A 277 -18.44 -36.20 -10.38
N GLN A 278 -18.42 -37.45 -10.80
CA GLN A 278 -18.70 -38.60 -9.94
C GLN A 278 -17.57 -38.77 -8.92
N LYS A 279 -17.90 -38.69 -7.64
CA LYS A 279 -16.96 -38.76 -6.51
C LYS A 279 -16.90 -40.13 -5.87
N GLN A 280 -17.95 -40.93 -5.97
CA GLN A 280 -18.01 -42.26 -5.36
C GLN A 280 -19.05 -43.14 -6.03
N THR A 281 -18.77 -44.44 -6.09
CA THR A 281 -19.74 -45.50 -6.41
C THR A 281 -19.79 -46.47 -5.24
N LEU A 282 -21.00 -46.82 -4.81
CA LEU A 282 -21.27 -47.78 -3.75
C LEU A 282 -22.08 -48.93 -4.35
N PRO A 283 -21.62 -50.19 -4.25
CA PRO A 283 -22.42 -51.32 -4.70
C PRO A 283 -23.67 -51.45 -3.81
N PHE A 284 -24.85 -51.51 -4.42
CA PHE A 284 -26.12 -51.63 -3.72
C PHE A 284 -27.18 -52.26 -4.62
N LYS A 285 -27.47 -53.54 -4.41
CA LYS A 285 -28.39 -54.31 -5.24
C LYS A 285 -29.81 -54.21 -4.71
N GLU A 286 -30.78 -54.31 -5.63
CA GLU A 286 -32.22 -54.35 -5.32
C GLU A 286 -32.72 -53.09 -4.58
N GLY A 287 -32.04 -51.97 -4.78
CA GLY A 287 -32.47 -50.68 -4.27
C GLY A 287 -33.60 -50.11 -5.11
N HIS A 288 -34.69 -49.70 -4.45
CA HIS A 288 -35.82 -49.09 -5.15
C HIS A 288 -36.34 -47.81 -4.50
N ILE A 289 -35.80 -47.43 -3.33
CA ILE A 289 -36.15 -46.19 -2.62
C ILE A 289 -34.87 -45.40 -2.35
N LEU A 290 -34.84 -44.13 -2.74
CA LEU A 290 -33.81 -43.15 -2.39
C LEU A 290 -34.49 -41.81 -2.08
N GLN A 291 -34.38 -41.35 -0.83
CA GLN A 291 -34.94 -40.07 -0.39
C GLN A 291 -34.01 -39.38 0.62
N ASP A 292 -33.98 -38.04 0.58
CA ASP A 292 -33.36 -37.19 1.59
C ASP A 292 -34.41 -36.60 2.55
N PHE A 293 -34.08 -36.63 3.84
CA PHE A 293 -34.90 -36.15 4.95
C PHE A 293 -34.04 -35.33 5.91
N GLU A 294 -34.26 -34.02 6.00
CA GLU A 294 -33.53 -33.13 6.93
C GLU A 294 -31.98 -33.30 6.87
N GLY A 295 -31.43 -33.54 5.67
CA GLY A 295 -29.99 -33.76 5.46
C GLY A 295 -29.51 -35.21 5.65
N ARG A 296 -30.37 -36.14 6.06
CA ARG A 296 -30.10 -37.59 6.03
C ARG A 296 -30.54 -38.19 4.71
N VAL A 297 -29.69 -38.99 4.07
CA VAL A 297 -30.06 -39.71 2.84
C VAL A 297 -30.34 -41.16 3.21
N ILE A 298 -31.57 -41.59 2.95
CA ILE A 298 -32.05 -42.94 3.23
C ILE A 298 -32.23 -43.68 1.91
N VAL A 299 -31.75 -44.92 1.90
CA VAL A 299 -31.89 -45.88 0.81
C VAL A 299 -32.57 -47.12 1.36
N ALA A 300 -33.48 -47.73 0.62
CA ALA A 300 -34.07 -49.00 1.03
C ALA A 300 -34.14 -50.01 -0.12
N THR A 301 -33.97 -51.27 0.25
CA THR A 301 -34.37 -52.43 -0.57
C THR A 301 -35.78 -52.87 -0.15
N SER A 302 -36.32 -53.88 -0.82
CA SER A 302 -37.60 -54.49 -0.44
C SER A 302 -37.64 -55.02 1.00
N LYS A 303 -36.47 -55.26 1.62
CA LYS A 303 -36.33 -55.93 2.92
C LYS A 303 -35.53 -55.16 3.98
N GLY A 304 -34.91 -54.03 3.65
CA GLY A 304 -34.05 -53.32 4.59
C GLY A 304 -33.96 -51.84 4.32
N VAL A 305 -33.71 -51.07 5.37
CA VAL A 305 -33.50 -49.61 5.31
C VAL A 305 -32.07 -49.31 5.73
N TYR A 306 -31.39 -48.52 4.90
CA TYR A 306 -30.01 -48.11 5.01
C TYR A 306 -29.91 -46.59 5.01
N ILE A 307 -28.87 -46.07 5.65
CA ILE A 307 -28.59 -44.64 5.72
C ILE A 307 -27.21 -44.39 5.10
N LEU A 308 -27.15 -43.44 4.17
CA LEU A 308 -25.90 -42.91 3.64
C LEU A 308 -25.41 -41.81 4.59
N VAL A 309 -24.42 -42.16 5.40
CA VAL A 309 -23.83 -41.26 6.39
C VAL A 309 -22.71 -40.46 5.71
N PRO A 310 -22.81 -39.11 5.66
CA PRO A 310 -21.74 -38.29 5.11
C PRO A 310 -20.50 -38.39 6.01
N LEU A 311 -19.32 -38.48 5.41
CA LEU A 311 -18.07 -38.38 6.14
C LEU A 311 -17.88 -36.94 6.65
N PRO A 312 -17.24 -36.73 7.80
CA PRO A 312 -16.92 -35.38 8.28
C PRO A 312 -16.18 -34.58 7.21
N LEU A 313 -16.60 -33.32 7.01
CA LEU A 313 -16.07 -32.45 5.96
C LEU A 313 -14.55 -32.30 6.07
N GLU A 314 -14.04 -32.14 7.29
CA GLU A 314 -12.60 -32.00 7.56
C GLU A 314 -11.84 -33.22 7.04
N LYS A 315 -12.37 -34.42 7.25
CA LYS A 315 -11.75 -35.66 6.77
C LYS A 315 -11.75 -35.73 5.25
N GLN A 316 -12.86 -35.39 4.59
CA GLN A 316 -12.92 -35.35 3.12
C GLN A 316 -11.90 -34.37 2.53
N ILE A 317 -11.73 -33.20 3.15
CA ILE A 317 -10.75 -32.19 2.73
C ILE A 317 -9.33 -32.69 2.96
N GLN A 318 -9.01 -33.27 4.12
CA GLN A 318 -7.68 -33.81 4.40
C GLN A 318 -7.33 -34.97 3.45
N ASP A 319 -8.29 -35.87 3.15
CA ASP A 319 -8.09 -36.95 2.18
C ASP A 319 -7.82 -36.40 0.76
N LEU A 320 -8.53 -35.34 0.36
CA LEU A 320 -8.29 -34.64 -0.92
C LEU A 320 -6.89 -34.00 -0.96
N LEU A 321 -6.48 -33.30 0.11
CA LEU A 321 -5.16 -32.69 0.22
C LEU A 321 -4.03 -33.74 0.20
N ALA A 322 -4.20 -34.84 0.94
CA ALA A 322 -3.26 -35.97 0.94
C ALA A 322 -3.14 -36.63 -0.44
N SER A 323 -4.21 -36.63 -1.23
CA SER A 323 -4.20 -37.09 -2.63
C SER A 323 -3.70 -36.05 -3.64
N HIS A 324 -3.19 -34.90 -3.19
CA HIS A 324 -2.75 -33.77 -4.01
C HIS A 324 -3.84 -33.12 -4.89
N ARG A 325 -5.12 -33.35 -4.60
CA ARG A 325 -6.27 -32.76 -5.34
C ARG A 325 -6.68 -31.42 -4.70
N VAL A 326 -5.76 -30.45 -4.78
CA VAL A 326 -5.89 -29.15 -4.08
C VAL A 326 -7.12 -28.36 -4.54
N GLU A 327 -7.38 -28.27 -5.84
CA GLU A 327 -8.50 -27.47 -6.37
C GLU A 327 -9.85 -27.97 -5.85
N GLU A 328 -10.05 -29.28 -5.85
CA GLU A 328 -11.28 -29.91 -5.34
C GLU A 328 -11.44 -29.71 -3.84
N ALA A 329 -10.35 -29.80 -3.06
CA ALA A 329 -10.36 -29.52 -1.64
C ALA A 329 -10.81 -28.07 -1.37
N LEU A 330 -10.31 -27.10 -2.15
CA LEU A 330 -10.66 -25.70 -2.02
C LEU A 330 -12.09 -25.40 -2.45
N VAL A 331 -12.58 -26.05 -3.51
CA VAL A 331 -13.97 -25.94 -3.98
C VAL A 331 -14.93 -26.50 -2.93
N LEU A 332 -14.64 -27.68 -2.38
CA LEU A 332 -15.43 -28.31 -1.32
C LEU A 332 -15.46 -27.45 -0.05
N ALA A 333 -14.30 -26.94 0.38
CA ALA A 333 -14.20 -26.04 1.53
C ALA A 333 -15.03 -24.76 1.31
N LYS A 334 -14.90 -24.09 0.16
CA LYS A 334 -15.70 -22.89 -0.18
C LYS A 334 -17.20 -23.18 -0.18
N GLY A 335 -17.61 -24.34 -0.69
CA GLY A 335 -19.01 -24.79 -0.69
C GLY A 335 -19.59 -24.91 0.72
N ALA A 336 -18.80 -25.36 1.69
CA ALA A 336 -19.22 -25.52 3.08
C ALA A 336 -19.42 -24.20 3.85
N ARG A 337 -19.04 -23.05 3.29
CA ARG A 337 -19.15 -21.73 3.95
C ARG A 337 -20.55 -21.41 4.46
N ARG A 338 -21.60 -21.90 3.80
CA ARG A 338 -23.00 -21.65 4.19
C ARG A 338 -23.40 -22.35 5.49
N ASN A 339 -22.71 -23.44 5.84
CA ASN A 339 -23.10 -24.34 6.93
C ASN A 339 -22.26 -24.16 8.20
N ILE A 340 -21.26 -23.27 8.18
CA ILE A 340 -20.29 -23.10 9.26
C ILE A 340 -20.27 -21.64 9.72
N PRO A 341 -20.26 -21.36 11.05
CA PRO A 341 -20.09 -20.00 11.56
C PRO A 341 -18.87 -19.31 10.96
N LYS A 342 -19.02 -18.04 10.58
CA LYS A 342 -18.01 -17.28 9.80
C LYS A 342 -16.61 -17.34 10.41
N GLU A 343 -16.49 -17.22 11.74
CA GLU A 343 -15.21 -17.24 12.45
C GLU A 343 -14.53 -18.61 12.38
N LYS A 344 -15.28 -19.69 12.69
CA LYS A 344 -14.77 -21.07 12.59
C LYS A 344 -14.37 -21.42 11.15
N PHE A 345 -15.17 -20.96 10.18
CA PHE A 345 -14.86 -21.13 8.77
C PHE A 345 -13.56 -20.44 8.38
N GLN A 346 -13.32 -19.19 8.82
CA GLN A 346 -12.10 -18.47 8.47
C GLN A 346 -10.84 -19.16 8.99
N VAL A 347 -10.86 -19.65 10.25
CA VAL A 347 -9.72 -20.38 10.83
C VAL A 347 -9.44 -21.67 10.08
N MET A 348 -10.48 -22.48 9.84
CA MET A 348 -10.36 -23.73 9.10
C MET A 348 -9.90 -23.48 7.65
N TYR A 349 -10.47 -22.48 6.97
CA TYR A 349 -10.16 -22.19 5.57
C TYR A 349 -8.73 -21.66 5.38
N ARG A 350 -8.24 -20.79 6.29
CA ARG A 350 -6.82 -20.36 6.29
C ARG A 350 -5.87 -21.54 6.41
N ARG A 351 -6.16 -22.46 7.33
CA ARG A 351 -5.36 -23.68 7.52
C ARG A 351 -5.32 -24.54 6.25
N ILE A 352 -6.46 -24.72 5.58
CA ILE A 352 -6.54 -25.46 4.31
C ILE A 352 -5.71 -24.77 3.22
N LEU A 353 -5.78 -23.44 3.12
CA LEU A 353 -4.98 -22.66 2.16
C LEU A 353 -3.47 -22.82 2.42
N GLN A 354 -3.05 -22.82 3.69
CA GLN A 354 -1.65 -23.03 4.06
C GLN A 354 -1.17 -24.43 3.66
N GLN A 355 -1.94 -25.49 3.97
CA GLN A 355 -1.62 -26.87 3.56
C GLN A 355 -1.59 -27.01 2.04
N ALA A 356 -2.57 -26.43 1.34
CA ALA A 356 -2.61 -26.37 -0.12
C ALA A 356 -1.38 -25.67 -0.72
N GLY A 357 -0.95 -24.56 -0.11
CA GLY A 357 0.26 -23.84 -0.51
C GLY A 357 1.51 -24.70 -0.39
N PHE A 358 1.65 -25.47 0.69
CA PHE A 358 2.79 -26.38 0.87
C PHE A 358 2.77 -27.56 -0.12
N ILE A 359 1.60 -28.07 -0.50
CA ILE A 359 1.47 -29.08 -1.56
C ILE A 359 1.93 -28.51 -2.91
N GLN A 360 1.50 -27.30 -3.26
CA GLN A 360 1.92 -26.64 -4.51
C GLN A 360 3.41 -26.29 -4.51
N PHE A 361 3.93 -25.85 -3.36
CA PHE A 361 5.36 -25.62 -3.15
C PHE A 361 6.17 -26.90 -3.36
N ALA A 362 5.70 -28.03 -2.84
CA ALA A 362 6.33 -29.34 -3.05
C ALA A 362 6.34 -29.79 -4.52
N GLN A 363 5.33 -29.37 -5.29
CA GLN A 363 5.23 -29.61 -6.74
C GLN A 363 5.98 -28.57 -7.59
N LEU A 364 6.70 -27.64 -6.95
CA LEU A 364 7.43 -26.51 -7.58
C LEU A 364 6.53 -25.53 -8.35
N GLN A 365 5.23 -25.51 -8.05
CA GLN A 365 4.24 -24.56 -8.57
C GLN A 365 4.26 -23.29 -7.71
N PHE A 366 5.32 -22.50 -7.87
CA PHE A 366 5.65 -21.40 -6.98
C PHE A 366 4.66 -20.23 -7.02
N LEU A 367 4.08 -19.93 -8.18
CA LEU A 367 3.13 -18.82 -8.32
C LEU A 367 1.83 -19.12 -7.57
N GLU A 368 1.33 -20.32 -7.71
CA GLU A 368 0.13 -20.82 -7.02
C GLU A 368 0.39 -20.94 -5.52
N ALA A 369 1.54 -21.51 -5.13
CA ALA A 369 1.93 -21.61 -3.72
C ALA A 369 1.99 -20.24 -3.04
N LYS A 370 2.56 -19.24 -3.71
CA LYS A 370 2.66 -17.86 -3.24
C LYS A 370 1.30 -17.24 -2.94
N GLU A 371 0.36 -17.34 -3.87
CA GLU A 371 -0.99 -16.80 -3.69
C GLU A 371 -1.75 -17.51 -2.57
N LEU A 372 -1.55 -18.83 -2.44
CA LEU A 372 -2.13 -19.62 -1.35
C LEU A 372 -1.54 -19.25 0.02
N PHE A 373 -0.24 -19.04 0.13
CA PHE A 373 0.39 -18.58 1.38
C PHE A 373 -0.06 -17.17 1.78
N ARG A 374 -0.17 -16.26 0.82
CA ARG A 374 -0.65 -14.89 1.05
C ARG A 374 -2.11 -14.87 1.49
N SER A 375 -2.99 -15.57 0.78
CA SER A 375 -4.42 -15.68 1.13
C SER A 375 -4.65 -16.45 2.43
N GLY A 376 -3.79 -17.42 2.73
CA GLY A 376 -3.79 -18.19 3.98
C GLY A 376 -3.15 -17.49 5.18
N GLN A 377 -2.52 -16.32 4.99
CA GLN A 377 -1.76 -15.60 6.02
C GLN A 377 -0.76 -16.53 6.74
N LEU A 378 0.07 -17.23 5.97
CA LEU A 378 1.06 -18.16 6.51
C LEU A 378 2.08 -17.41 7.39
N ASP A 379 2.38 -17.95 8.57
CA ASP A 379 3.56 -17.57 9.34
C ASP A 379 4.81 -17.98 8.54
N VAL A 380 5.53 -16.97 8.04
CA VAL A 380 6.66 -17.13 7.13
C VAL A 380 7.78 -17.98 7.72
N ARG A 381 7.89 -18.04 9.05
CA ARG A 381 8.88 -18.86 9.76
C ARG A 381 8.68 -20.35 9.51
N GLU A 382 7.45 -20.80 9.19
CA GLU A 382 7.21 -22.17 8.73
C GLU A 382 8.06 -22.48 7.48
N LEU A 383 8.07 -21.56 6.49
CA LEU A 383 8.89 -21.71 5.28
C LEU A 383 10.38 -21.55 5.56
N ILE A 384 10.78 -20.57 6.38
CA ILE A 384 12.20 -20.35 6.72
C ILE A 384 12.76 -21.58 7.46
N SER A 385 11.96 -22.21 8.33
CA SER A 385 12.35 -23.40 9.10
C SER A 385 12.66 -24.63 8.25
N LEU A 386 12.28 -24.64 6.97
CA LEU A 386 12.63 -25.71 6.02
C LEU A 386 14.08 -25.63 5.56
N TYR A 387 14.72 -24.46 5.73
CA TYR A 387 16.08 -24.18 5.31
C TYR A 387 16.98 -24.20 6.54
N PRO A 388 17.90 -25.18 6.64
CA PRO A 388 18.83 -25.25 7.76
C PRO A 388 19.62 -23.93 7.92
N PHE A 389 19.80 -23.49 9.17
CA PHE A 389 20.61 -22.33 9.58
C PHE A 389 20.08 -20.94 9.17
N LEU A 390 18.94 -20.83 8.49
CA LEU A 390 18.38 -19.51 8.12
C LEU A 390 17.69 -18.81 9.28
N LEU A 391 16.95 -19.54 10.12
CA LEU A 391 16.33 -18.95 11.32
C LEU A 391 17.40 -18.38 12.27
N PRO A 392 17.17 -17.19 12.85
CA PRO A 392 18.05 -16.63 13.88
C PRO A 392 18.15 -17.54 15.12
N THR A 393 19.28 -17.51 15.80
CA THR A 393 19.47 -18.18 17.10
C THR A 393 18.53 -17.64 18.20
N SER A 394 18.07 -16.39 18.08
CA SER A 394 17.07 -15.77 18.95
C SER A 394 15.64 -16.29 18.73
N SER A 395 15.38 -16.99 17.63
CA SER A 395 14.03 -17.38 17.24
C SER A 395 13.49 -18.52 18.11
N SER A 396 12.40 -18.27 18.84
CA SER A 396 11.67 -19.28 19.64
C SER A 396 10.63 -20.06 18.83
N PHE A 397 10.72 -20.01 17.50
CA PHE A 397 9.70 -20.55 16.61
C PHE A 397 9.54 -22.07 16.76
N THR A 398 8.29 -22.50 16.90
CA THR A 398 7.89 -23.91 16.86
C THR A 398 6.85 -24.10 15.78
N ARG A 399 7.01 -25.15 14.97
CA ARG A 399 6.07 -25.46 13.88
C ARG A 399 4.67 -25.73 14.44
N SER A 400 3.68 -25.39 13.64
CA SER A 400 2.27 -25.56 13.96
C SER A 400 1.90 -27.02 14.28
N HIS A 401 0.96 -27.19 15.22
CA HIS A 401 0.39 -28.47 15.58
C HIS A 401 -1.14 -28.47 15.35
N PRO A 402 -1.71 -29.46 14.64
CA PRO A 402 -1.05 -30.48 13.81
C PRO A 402 -0.17 -29.87 12.68
N PRO A 403 0.76 -30.62 12.06
CA PRO A 403 1.65 -30.08 11.04
C PRO A 403 0.91 -29.64 9.76
N LEU A 404 1.43 -28.62 9.07
CA LEU A 404 0.90 -28.14 7.79
C LEU A 404 1.43 -28.92 6.57
N HIS A 405 2.55 -29.62 6.73
CA HIS A 405 3.18 -30.45 5.70
C HIS A 405 3.95 -31.61 6.34
N GLU A 406 4.28 -32.63 5.55
CA GLU A 406 4.90 -33.88 6.06
C GLU A 406 6.43 -33.88 6.05
N TYR A 407 7.06 -33.06 5.20
CA TYR A 407 8.52 -33.04 5.07
C TYR A 407 9.19 -32.22 6.18
N ALA A 408 10.33 -32.72 6.68
CA ALA A 408 11.09 -32.12 7.76
C ALA A 408 11.93 -30.93 7.30
N ASP A 409 12.58 -31.03 6.14
CA ASP A 409 13.44 -29.99 5.58
C ASP A 409 13.39 -29.98 4.05
N LEU A 410 14.10 -29.02 3.46
CA LEU A 410 14.21 -28.90 2.01
C LEU A 410 14.97 -30.07 1.38
N HIS A 411 15.88 -30.71 2.12
CA HIS A 411 16.66 -31.84 1.61
C HIS A 411 15.75 -33.07 1.35
N GLN A 412 14.83 -33.36 2.27
CA GLN A 412 13.80 -34.39 2.09
C GLN A 412 12.87 -34.04 0.92
N LEU A 413 12.51 -32.77 0.78
CA LEU A 413 11.61 -32.31 -0.29
C LEU A 413 12.24 -32.45 -1.68
N THR A 414 13.49 -32.00 -1.84
CA THR A 414 14.18 -32.02 -3.14
C THR A 414 14.86 -33.34 -3.44
N GLN A 415 14.86 -34.30 -2.50
CA GLN A 415 15.60 -35.57 -2.59
C GLN A 415 17.10 -35.35 -2.86
N GLY A 416 17.67 -34.26 -2.34
CA GLY A 416 19.06 -33.87 -2.55
C GLY A 416 19.39 -33.19 -3.89
N ASP A 417 18.38 -32.90 -4.73
CA ASP A 417 18.56 -32.21 -6.01
C ASP A 417 18.92 -30.73 -5.81
N GLN A 418 20.12 -30.35 -6.27
CA GLN A 418 20.67 -29.00 -6.15
C GLN A 418 19.92 -27.97 -7.01
N GLU A 419 19.40 -28.36 -8.19
CA GLU A 419 18.70 -27.42 -9.07
C GLU A 419 17.33 -27.06 -8.46
N LYS A 420 16.62 -28.06 -7.94
CA LYS A 420 15.36 -27.84 -7.22
C LYS A 420 15.58 -27.03 -5.94
N MET A 421 16.67 -27.29 -5.23
CA MET A 421 17.04 -26.52 -4.04
C MET A 421 17.29 -25.04 -4.37
N ALA A 422 18.02 -24.76 -5.45
CA ALA A 422 18.24 -23.40 -5.93
C ALA A 422 16.93 -22.71 -6.33
N LYS A 423 16.00 -23.42 -7.00
CA LYS A 423 14.67 -22.89 -7.33
C LYS A 423 13.86 -22.53 -6.07
N CYS A 424 13.89 -23.39 -5.06
CA CYS A 424 13.23 -23.13 -3.78
C CYS A 424 13.84 -21.92 -3.05
N LYS A 425 15.17 -21.80 -3.02
CA LYS A 425 15.86 -20.63 -2.45
C LYS A 425 15.46 -19.32 -3.17
N ARG A 426 15.44 -19.32 -4.50
CA ARG A 426 14.97 -18.14 -5.28
C ARG A 426 13.51 -17.79 -4.98
N PHE A 427 12.64 -18.79 -4.86
CA PHE A 427 11.27 -18.57 -4.44
C PHE A 427 11.20 -17.94 -3.04
N LEU A 428 11.94 -18.47 -2.08
CA LEU A 428 11.96 -17.93 -0.72
C LEU A 428 12.45 -16.48 -0.72
N MET A 429 13.53 -16.16 -1.43
CA MET A 429 14.04 -14.79 -1.58
C MET A 429 12.96 -13.83 -2.11
N SER A 430 12.30 -14.20 -3.23
CA SER A 430 11.23 -13.38 -3.81
C SER A 430 10.02 -13.23 -2.86
N TYR A 431 9.62 -14.32 -2.20
CA TYR A 431 8.48 -14.31 -1.29
C TYR A 431 8.76 -13.45 -0.04
N LEU A 432 9.92 -13.63 0.59
CA LEU A 432 10.33 -12.87 1.77
C LEU A 432 10.43 -11.36 1.47
N ASN A 433 11.02 -10.99 0.33
CA ASN A 433 11.17 -9.60 -0.06
C ASN A 433 9.82 -8.88 -0.23
N GLU A 434 8.82 -9.57 -0.77
CA GLU A 434 7.47 -9.01 -0.90
C GLU A 434 6.76 -8.93 0.45
N VAL A 435 6.84 -10.00 1.25
CA VAL A 435 6.18 -10.06 2.56
C VAL A 435 6.76 -9.02 3.53
N ARG A 436 8.04 -8.65 3.41
CA ARG A 436 8.71 -7.61 4.21
C ARG A 436 7.94 -6.28 4.24
N SER A 437 7.27 -5.92 3.14
CA SER A 437 6.47 -4.68 3.03
C SER A 437 5.04 -4.79 3.56
N THR A 438 4.58 -5.99 3.89
CA THR A 438 3.18 -6.26 4.27
C THR A 438 2.98 -6.29 5.78
N GLU A 439 1.74 -6.12 6.24
CA GLU A 439 1.37 -6.23 7.65
C GLU A 439 1.69 -7.60 8.27
N VAL A 440 1.83 -8.65 7.45
CA VAL A 440 2.20 -10.01 7.90
C VAL A 440 3.62 -10.04 8.48
N ALA A 441 4.49 -9.10 8.07
CA ALA A 441 5.82 -8.96 8.64
C ALA A 441 5.82 -8.30 10.03
N ASN A 442 4.73 -7.65 10.46
CA ASN A 442 4.65 -6.98 11.76
C ASN A 442 4.62 -8.01 12.90
N GLY A 443 5.80 -8.39 13.38
CA GLY A 443 6.02 -9.34 14.47
C GLY A 443 7.24 -10.24 14.27
N TYR A 444 7.67 -10.45 13.02
CA TYR A 444 8.77 -11.38 12.66
C TYR A 444 9.81 -10.73 11.72
N LYS A 445 9.96 -9.40 11.77
CA LYS A 445 10.90 -8.67 10.90
C LYS A 445 12.35 -9.12 11.07
N GLU A 446 12.77 -9.41 12.30
CA GLU A 446 14.12 -9.93 12.58
C GLU A 446 14.36 -11.28 11.89
N ASP A 447 13.41 -12.22 12.01
CA ASP A 447 13.51 -13.54 11.36
C ASP A 447 13.56 -13.41 9.83
N ILE A 448 12.75 -12.52 9.25
CA ILE A 448 12.68 -12.28 7.80
C ILE A 448 13.97 -11.63 7.29
N ASP A 449 14.41 -10.53 7.90
CA ASP A 449 15.56 -9.75 7.46
C ASP A 449 16.87 -10.55 7.62
N THR A 450 17.03 -11.29 8.73
CA THR A 450 18.20 -12.18 8.92
C THR A 450 18.19 -13.34 7.93
N ALA A 451 17.05 -13.96 7.64
CA ALA A 451 16.97 -15.01 6.63
C ALA A 451 17.27 -14.46 5.22
N LEU A 452 16.75 -13.29 4.87
CA LEU A 452 17.05 -12.60 3.61
C LEU A 452 18.53 -12.28 3.46
N LEU A 453 19.15 -11.72 4.51
CA LEU A 453 20.58 -11.41 4.52
C LEU A 453 21.42 -12.67 4.28
N LYS A 454 21.12 -13.77 4.98
CA LYS A 454 21.83 -15.05 4.82
C LYS A 454 21.68 -15.60 3.40
N LEU A 455 20.49 -15.53 2.81
CA LEU A 455 20.21 -15.97 1.44
C LEU A 455 20.90 -15.09 0.40
N TYR A 456 20.87 -13.77 0.55
CA TYR A 456 21.50 -12.82 -0.37
C TYR A 456 23.02 -12.92 -0.34
N ALA A 457 23.61 -13.13 0.84
CA ALA A 457 25.04 -13.34 0.99
C ALA A 457 25.52 -14.67 0.39
N GLU A 458 24.73 -15.75 0.50
CA GLU A 458 25.05 -17.04 -0.11
C GLU A 458 24.91 -17.02 -1.65
N ALA A 459 23.94 -16.27 -2.17
CA ALA A 459 23.61 -16.22 -3.60
C ALA A 459 24.29 -15.09 -4.38
N ASP A 460 25.15 -14.28 -3.75
CA ASP A 460 25.76 -13.08 -4.34
C ASP A 460 24.72 -12.13 -4.98
N HIS A 461 23.58 -11.92 -4.32
CA HIS A 461 22.50 -11.11 -4.88
C HIS A 461 22.76 -9.61 -4.71
N ASP A 462 22.59 -8.84 -5.79
CA ASP A 462 22.68 -7.37 -5.82
C ASP A 462 21.89 -6.66 -4.70
N SER A 463 20.74 -7.19 -4.31
CA SER A 463 19.86 -6.62 -3.28
C SER A 463 20.38 -6.75 -1.83
N LEU A 464 21.53 -7.41 -1.61
CA LEU A 464 22.16 -7.49 -0.29
C LEU A 464 22.45 -6.10 0.29
N LEU A 465 22.99 -5.20 -0.54
CA LEU A 465 23.34 -3.85 -0.10
C LEU A 465 22.10 -3.01 0.15
N ASP A 466 21.09 -3.13 -0.71
CA ASP A 466 19.80 -2.43 -0.55
C ASP A 466 19.10 -2.81 0.77
N LEU A 467 19.20 -4.08 1.17
CA LEU A 467 18.66 -4.57 2.44
C LEU A 467 19.32 -3.87 3.63
N LEU A 468 20.64 -3.70 3.59
CA LEU A 468 21.44 -3.15 4.70
C LEU A 468 21.40 -1.62 4.78
N VAL A 469 21.17 -0.94 3.65
CA VAL A 469 21.00 0.53 3.60
C VAL A 469 19.61 0.94 4.09
N THR A 470 18.60 0.08 3.91
CA THR A 470 17.23 0.32 4.39
C THR A 470 17.05 -0.08 5.86
N GLU A 471 15.94 0.34 6.48
CA GLU A 471 15.57 -0.10 7.84
C GLU A 471 15.54 -1.64 7.90
N ASN A 472 16.51 -2.22 8.59
CA ASN A 472 16.65 -3.67 8.76
C ASN A 472 16.57 -4.04 10.24
N SER A 473 16.05 -5.23 10.52
CA SER A 473 15.99 -5.80 11.87
C SER A 473 16.94 -6.99 12.00
N CYS A 474 18.04 -7.01 11.23
CA CYS A 474 18.96 -8.14 11.17
C CYS A 474 19.66 -8.39 12.53
N LEU A 475 19.62 -9.63 13.02
CA LEU A 475 20.39 -10.06 14.19
C LEU A 475 21.90 -9.98 13.91
N LEU A 476 22.61 -9.10 14.62
CA LEU A 476 24.03 -8.82 14.40
C LEU A 476 24.93 -10.05 14.57
N THR A 477 24.72 -10.87 15.61
CA THR A 477 25.60 -12.01 15.95
C THR A 477 25.64 -13.06 14.85
N ASP A 478 24.45 -13.44 14.36
CA ASP A 478 24.31 -14.46 13.32
C ASP A 478 24.70 -13.91 11.95
N SER A 479 24.29 -12.67 11.65
CA SER A 479 24.53 -12.04 10.35
C SER A 479 26.01 -11.72 10.16
N ALA A 480 26.73 -11.30 11.21
CA ALA A 480 28.16 -11.01 11.13
C ALA A 480 28.98 -12.27 10.81
N ALA A 481 28.78 -13.35 11.58
CA ALA A 481 29.47 -14.62 11.34
C ALA A 481 29.17 -15.20 9.94
N TRP A 482 27.95 -14.98 9.43
CA TRP A 482 27.56 -15.43 8.09
C TRP A 482 28.22 -14.60 6.98
N LEU A 483 28.25 -13.27 7.11
CA LEU A 483 28.91 -12.40 6.13
C LEU A 483 30.43 -12.64 6.07
N GLU A 484 31.06 -12.87 7.22
CA GLU A 484 32.49 -13.25 7.29
C GLU A 484 32.76 -14.58 6.57
N LYS A 485 31.91 -15.58 6.78
CA LYS A 485 32.02 -16.89 6.10
C LYS A 485 31.95 -16.78 4.58
N HIS A 486 31.19 -15.83 4.07
CA HIS A 486 31.00 -15.59 2.62
C HIS A 486 31.90 -14.47 2.07
N ASN A 487 32.88 -13.98 2.84
CA ASN A 487 33.82 -12.91 2.47
C ASN A 487 33.13 -11.60 2.02
N LYS A 488 32.01 -11.22 2.66
CA LYS A 488 31.24 -9.99 2.39
C LYS A 488 31.49 -8.93 3.46
N TYR A 489 32.70 -8.40 3.49
CA TYR A 489 33.18 -7.48 4.52
C TYR A 489 32.64 -6.05 4.38
N PHE A 490 32.40 -5.56 3.17
CA PHE A 490 31.77 -4.25 2.97
C PHE A 490 30.34 -4.23 3.54
N ALA A 491 29.56 -5.26 3.21
CA ALA A 491 28.21 -5.48 3.75
C ALA A 491 28.23 -5.63 5.28
N LEU A 492 29.24 -6.30 5.83
CA LEU A 492 29.45 -6.38 7.28
C LEU A 492 29.67 -4.99 7.91
N GLY A 493 30.44 -4.12 7.25
CA GLY A 493 30.61 -2.74 7.71
C GLY A 493 29.30 -1.95 7.71
N LEU A 494 28.44 -2.13 6.71
CA LEU A 494 27.09 -1.51 6.69
C LEU A 494 26.23 -2.02 7.84
N LEU A 495 26.29 -3.32 8.15
CA LEU A 495 25.57 -3.90 9.28
C LEU A 495 26.06 -3.33 10.62
N TYR A 496 27.37 -3.13 10.79
CA TYR A 496 27.91 -2.48 11.99
C TYR A 496 27.45 -1.03 12.11
N HIS A 497 27.45 -0.27 11.01
CA HIS A 497 26.95 1.10 10.98
C HIS A 497 25.49 1.17 11.42
N TYR A 498 24.62 0.32 10.85
CA TYR A 498 23.20 0.30 11.21
C TYR A 498 22.96 -0.04 12.70
N ASN A 499 23.86 -0.83 13.31
CA ASN A 499 23.84 -1.15 14.74
C ASN A 499 24.57 -0.12 15.64
N ASN A 500 24.86 1.08 15.13
CA ASN A 500 25.58 2.16 15.83
C ASN A 500 27.03 1.80 16.24
N GLN A 501 27.68 0.89 15.52
CA GLN A 501 29.09 0.51 15.73
C GLN A 501 30.00 1.10 14.65
N ASP A 502 29.92 2.41 14.44
CA ASP A 502 30.62 3.13 13.35
C ASP A 502 32.14 2.97 13.40
N ALA A 503 32.73 2.90 14.60
CA ALA A 503 34.17 2.69 14.76
C ALA A 503 34.64 1.33 14.20
N ALA A 504 33.84 0.27 14.37
CA ALA A 504 34.12 -1.04 13.82
C ALA A 504 33.90 -1.07 12.30
N ALA A 505 32.84 -0.41 11.82
CA ALA A 505 32.54 -0.27 10.40
C ALA A 505 33.67 0.43 9.63
N VAL A 506 34.11 1.59 10.11
CA VAL A 506 35.20 2.36 9.46
C VAL A 506 36.52 1.61 9.53
N GLN A 507 36.84 0.97 10.66
CA GLN A 507 38.06 0.16 10.74
C GLN A 507 38.06 -0.97 9.71
N LEU A 508 36.93 -1.63 9.52
CA LEU A 508 36.79 -2.70 8.53
C LEU A 508 36.95 -2.16 7.10
N TRP A 509 36.29 -1.05 6.76
CA TRP A 509 36.45 -0.43 5.44
C TRP A 509 37.87 0.09 5.19
N VAL A 510 38.56 0.63 6.20
CA VAL A 510 39.96 1.05 6.11
C VAL A 510 40.87 -0.14 5.83
N ASN A 511 40.66 -1.28 6.50
CA ASN A 511 41.41 -2.51 6.24
C ASN A 511 41.21 -3.01 4.79
N ILE A 512 40.00 -2.88 4.24
CA ILE A 512 39.73 -3.22 2.84
C ILE A 512 40.48 -2.27 1.89
N VAL A 513 40.42 -0.95 2.12
CA VAL A 513 41.09 0.06 1.27
C VAL A 513 42.62 -0.04 1.34
N ASN A 514 43.17 -0.40 2.50
CA ASN A 514 44.61 -0.63 2.66
C ASN A 514 45.08 -1.94 2.00
N GLY A 515 44.16 -2.84 1.64
CA GLY A 515 44.45 -4.14 1.04
C GLY A 515 44.70 -5.26 2.04
N ASP A 516 44.43 -5.04 3.33
CA ASP A 516 44.56 -6.05 4.40
C ASP A 516 43.46 -7.13 4.28
N ILE A 517 42.31 -6.76 3.71
CA ILE A 517 41.15 -7.63 3.46
C ILE A 517 40.72 -7.46 2.01
N HIS A 518 40.51 -8.57 1.30
CA HIS A 518 40.02 -8.53 -0.08
C HIS A 518 38.49 -8.59 -0.10
N ASP A 519 37.88 -7.52 -0.60
CA ASP A 519 36.45 -7.47 -0.92
C ASP A 519 36.26 -6.76 -2.27
N SER A 520 35.64 -7.44 -3.23
CA SER A 520 35.41 -6.93 -4.59
C SER A 520 34.02 -6.32 -4.78
N THR A 521 33.21 -6.21 -3.72
CA THR A 521 31.84 -5.68 -3.79
C THR A 521 31.77 -4.24 -4.29
N ARG A 522 32.79 -3.42 -4.04
CA ARG A 522 32.78 -2.00 -4.38
C ARG A 522 34.17 -1.46 -4.72
N SER A 523 34.29 -0.73 -5.84
CA SER A 523 35.56 -0.16 -6.32
C SER A 523 35.84 1.25 -5.79
N ASP A 524 34.80 2.03 -5.46
CA ASP A 524 34.83 3.40 -4.95
C ASP A 524 34.82 3.48 -3.41
N LEU A 525 35.28 2.43 -2.72
CA LEU A 525 35.21 2.34 -1.26
C LEU A 525 35.92 3.50 -0.54
N TYR A 526 37.02 4.01 -1.10
CA TYR A 526 37.72 5.16 -0.52
C TYR A 526 36.85 6.42 -0.51
N GLU A 527 36.17 6.73 -1.63
CA GLU A 527 35.25 7.87 -1.72
C GLU A 527 34.05 7.69 -0.79
N TYR A 528 33.52 6.46 -0.70
CA TYR A 528 32.44 6.12 0.22
C TYR A 528 32.82 6.35 1.69
N VAL A 529 34.01 5.94 2.12
CA VAL A 529 34.48 6.18 3.50
C VAL A 529 34.62 7.68 3.77
N VAL A 530 35.06 8.46 2.79
CA VAL A 530 35.15 9.92 2.91
C VAL A 530 33.78 10.55 3.05
N ASP A 531 32.81 10.15 2.24
CA ASP A 531 31.42 10.62 2.35
C ASP A 531 30.83 10.22 3.70
N PHE A 532 31.03 8.98 4.15
CA PHE A 532 30.59 8.51 5.46
C PHE A 532 31.15 9.37 6.61
N LEU A 533 32.46 9.64 6.61
CA LEU A 533 33.10 10.50 7.60
C LEU A 533 32.65 11.97 7.47
N THR A 534 32.24 12.42 6.29
CA THR A 534 31.68 13.77 6.08
C THR A 534 30.35 13.93 6.81
N TYR A 535 29.47 12.93 6.73
CA TYR A 535 28.16 12.95 7.39
C TYR A 535 28.14 12.39 8.81
N SER A 536 29.26 11.85 9.31
CA SER A 536 29.33 11.30 10.67
C SER A 536 29.26 12.40 11.75
N LEU A 537 28.41 12.14 12.75
CA LEU A 537 28.23 12.98 13.94
C LEU A 537 29.37 12.81 14.97
N ASP A 538 30.10 11.70 14.94
CA ASP A 538 31.20 11.41 15.87
C ASP A 538 32.47 12.15 15.45
N GLN A 539 32.77 13.23 16.17
CA GLN A 539 33.96 14.03 15.93
C GLN A 539 35.26 13.28 16.25
N GLU A 540 35.28 12.39 17.24
CA GLU A 540 36.48 11.64 17.62
C GLU A 540 36.87 10.63 16.53
N LEU A 541 35.87 9.96 15.96
CA LEU A 541 36.05 9.05 14.84
C LEU A 541 36.65 9.77 13.63
N VAL A 542 36.12 10.95 13.31
CA VAL A 542 36.61 11.77 12.20
C VAL A 542 38.04 12.21 12.43
N TRP A 543 38.40 12.67 13.64
CA TRP A 543 39.79 13.03 13.96
C TRP A 543 40.75 11.84 13.89
N LYS A 544 40.30 10.65 14.32
CA LYS A 544 41.11 9.42 14.27
C LYS A 544 41.51 9.05 12.84
N TYR A 545 40.58 9.18 11.89
CA TYR A 545 40.81 8.80 10.49
C TYR A 545 41.16 9.97 9.56
N ALA A 546 41.08 11.23 10.02
CA ALA A 546 41.40 12.41 9.20
C ALA A 546 42.83 12.38 8.62
N ASP A 547 43.82 12.00 9.42
CA ASP A 547 45.21 11.90 8.96
C ASP A 547 45.36 10.80 7.88
N TRP A 548 44.69 9.66 8.06
CA TRP A 548 44.68 8.57 7.07
C TRP A 548 44.06 9.00 5.74
N VAL A 549 42.91 9.70 5.77
CA VAL A 549 42.27 10.17 4.54
C VAL A 549 43.17 11.18 3.80
N LEU A 550 43.74 12.15 4.52
CA LEU A 550 44.60 13.19 3.96
C LEU A 550 45.92 12.64 3.40
N GLN A 551 46.50 11.60 4.02
CA GLN A 551 47.70 10.92 3.50
C GLN A 551 47.45 10.22 2.16
N LYS A 552 46.25 9.67 1.95
CA LYS A 552 45.88 8.96 0.70
C LYS A 552 45.55 9.93 -0.44
N SER A 553 44.75 10.96 -0.17
CA SER A 553 44.43 12.00 -1.15
C SER A 553 44.11 13.31 -0.44
N GLU A 554 44.97 14.32 -0.64
CA GLU A 554 44.77 15.66 -0.09
C GLU A 554 43.47 16.30 -0.60
N GLU A 555 43.11 16.06 -1.87
CA GLU A 555 41.96 16.72 -2.49
C GLU A 555 40.61 16.16 -2.04
N VAL A 556 40.53 14.83 -1.93
CA VAL A 556 39.31 14.15 -1.51
C VAL A 556 39.17 14.22 0.01
N GLY A 557 40.26 14.14 0.77
CA GLY A 557 40.22 14.20 2.23
C GLY A 557 39.75 15.51 2.85
N VAL A 558 39.94 16.63 2.15
CA VAL A 558 39.41 17.93 2.59
C VAL A 558 37.88 17.96 2.61
N GLN A 559 37.23 17.13 1.79
CA GLN A 559 35.78 17.08 1.68
C GLN A 559 35.12 16.71 3.01
N VAL A 560 35.81 15.92 3.84
CA VAL A 560 35.40 15.57 5.21
C VAL A 560 35.12 16.81 6.05
N PHE A 561 35.84 17.92 5.81
CA PHE A 561 35.66 19.17 6.55
C PHE A 561 34.85 20.23 5.78
N THR A 562 34.83 20.21 4.44
CA THR A 562 34.18 21.26 3.63
C THR A 562 32.73 20.94 3.25
N LYS A 563 32.39 19.69 2.92
CA LYS A 563 31.06 19.30 2.42
C LYS A 563 30.04 18.97 3.52
N ARG A 564 30.35 19.26 4.79
CA ARG A 564 29.45 18.98 5.91
C ARG A 564 28.17 19.84 5.87
N PRO A 565 26.99 19.27 6.15
CA PRO A 565 25.72 20.00 6.15
C PRO A 565 25.72 21.16 7.17
N LEU A 566 25.13 22.29 6.77
CA LEU A 566 25.22 23.57 7.48
C LEU A 566 24.27 23.71 8.68
N ASP A 567 23.26 22.85 8.81
CA ASP A 567 22.18 22.98 9.80
C ASP A 567 22.54 22.51 11.23
N GLU A 568 23.65 21.79 11.42
CA GLU A 568 24.06 21.28 12.72
C GLU A 568 25.13 22.18 13.38
N GLN A 569 24.72 23.36 13.84
CA GLN A 569 25.60 24.33 14.53
C GLN A 569 26.21 23.79 15.85
N GLN A 570 25.76 22.64 16.36
CA GLN A 570 26.32 21.99 17.56
C GLN A 570 27.56 21.13 17.27
N ASN A 571 27.83 20.75 16.01
CA ASN A 571 28.92 19.85 15.62
C ASN A 571 29.93 20.47 14.64
N SER A 572 30.03 21.80 14.59
CA SER A 572 31.04 22.45 13.76
C SER A 572 32.44 22.28 14.35
N PHE A 573 33.36 21.66 13.62
CA PHE A 573 34.76 21.64 14.02
C PHE A 573 35.30 23.06 14.14
N ASN A 574 36.13 23.30 15.15
CA ASN A 574 36.85 24.56 15.28
C ASN A 574 37.78 24.73 14.07
N PRO A 575 37.59 25.77 13.21
CA PRO A 575 38.40 25.99 12.02
C PRO A 575 39.91 26.06 12.33
N ASP A 576 40.29 26.58 13.49
CA ASP A 576 41.70 26.74 13.89
C ASP A 576 42.37 25.38 14.18
N ARG A 577 41.60 24.39 14.70
CA ARG A 577 42.08 23.02 14.90
C ARG A 577 42.24 22.29 13.56
N VAL A 578 41.30 22.49 12.63
CA VAL A 578 41.37 21.91 11.28
C VAL A 578 42.57 22.50 10.52
N LEU A 579 42.76 23.82 10.56
CA LEU A 579 43.93 24.48 9.97
C LEU A 579 45.25 23.94 10.53
N THR A 580 45.31 23.62 11.83
CA THR A 580 46.52 23.03 12.43
C THR A 580 46.82 21.63 11.88
N CYS A 581 45.79 20.82 11.63
CA CYS A 581 45.93 19.51 10.97
C CYS A 581 46.35 19.66 9.50
N LEU A 582 45.73 20.60 8.78
CA LEU A 582 45.96 20.85 7.36
C LEU A 582 47.29 21.54 7.04
N LYS A 583 48.00 22.10 8.01
CA LYS A 583 49.36 22.68 7.81
C LYS A 583 50.35 21.70 7.17
N LYS A 584 50.17 20.39 7.38
CA LYS A 584 51.01 19.35 6.76
C LYS A 584 50.72 19.12 5.28
N TYR A 585 49.58 19.58 4.78
CA TYR A 585 49.03 19.28 3.44
C TYR A 585 48.66 20.58 2.71
N PRO A 586 49.56 21.13 1.88
CA PRO A 586 49.41 22.49 1.33
C PRO A 586 48.25 22.62 0.32
N THR A 587 47.92 21.57 -0.43
CA THR A 587 46.80 21.64 -1.39
C THR A 587 45.46 21.58 -0.66
N ALA A 588 45.41 20.79 0.41
CA ALA A 588 44.26 20.67 1.28
C ALA A 588 43.97 21.96 2.05
N LEU A 589 45.01 22.61 2.57
CA LEU A 589 44.93 23.88 3.26
C LEU A 589 44.32 24.98 2.38
N ALA A 590 44.75 25.08 1.12
CA ALA A 590 44.23 26.06 0.17
C ALA A 590 42.73 25.84 -0.09
N LYS A 591 42.32 24.60 -0.40
CA LYS A 591 40.89 24.26 -0.65
C LYS A 591 40.00 24.48 0.58
N TYR A 592 40.52 24.21 1.78
CA TYR A 592 39.77 24.49 3.01
C TYR A 592 39.62 26.00 3.26
N LEU A 593 40.68 26.79 3.07
CA LEU A 593 40.62 28.25 3.19
C LEU A 593 39.70 28.87 2.13
N GLU A 594 39.71 28.35 0.89
CA GLU A 594 38.75 28.73 -0.16
C GLU A 594 37.31 28.54 0.31
N HIS A 595 36.99 27.37 0.87
CA HIS A 595 35.66 27.09 1.41
C HIS A 595 35.29 28.03 2.58
N LEU A 596 36.20 28.29 3.50
CA LEU A 596 35.94 29.19 4.64
C LEU A 596 35.66 30.64 4.18
N VAL A 597 36.38 31.11 3.16
CA VAL A 597 36.33 32.50 2.69
C VAL A 597 35.22 32.73 1.67
N ILE A 598 35.09 31.85 0.68
CA ILE A 598 34.18 32.02 -0.46
C ILE A 598 32.78 31.46 -0.12
N ASP A 599 32.72 30.21 0.34
CA ASP A 599 31.45 29.53 0.60
C ASP A 599 30.83 29.95 1.93
N ARG A 600 31.63 29.91 3.02
CA ARG A 600 31.15 30.27 4.37
C ARG A 600 31.18 31.77 4.68
N ARG A 601 31.82 32.58 3.83
CA ARG A 601 31.94 34.05 3.96
C ARG A 601 32.40 34.52 5.35
N LEU A 602 33.27 33.75 6.01
CA LEU A 602 33.74 34.10 7.34
C LEU A 602 34.53 35.40 7.31
N GLN A 603 34.24 36.31 8.25
CA GLN A 603 34.80 37.67 8.28
C GLN A 603 36.12 37.76 9.10
N LYS A 604 36.87 36.66 9.24
CA LYS A 604 38.11 36.63 10.04
C LYS A 604 39.32 37.04 9.18
N GLU A 605 39.97 38.15 9.52
CA GLU A 605 41.06 38.76 8.72
C GLU A 605 42.24 37.82 8.42
N GLU A 606 42.56 36.94 9.37
CA GLU A 606 43.67 35.97 9.26
C GLU A 606 43.47 34.99 8.10
N TYR A 607 42.25 34.52 7.87
CA TYR A 607 41.96 33.50 6.84
C TYR A 607 42.07 34.07 5.43
N HIS A 608 41.56 35.29 5.22
CA HIS A 608 41.67 35.99 3.94
C HIS A 608 43.12 36.35 3.64
N THR A 609 43.88 36.77 4.66
CA THR A 609 45.31 37.08 4.51
C THR A 609 46.12 35.82 4.18
N GLN A 610 45.86 34.70 4.88
CA GLN A 610 46.53 33.43 4.60
C GLN A 610 46.18 32.85 3.21
N LEU A 611 44.91 32.93 2.79
CA LEU A 611 44.50 32.51 1.45
C LEU A 611 45.15 33.36 0.36
N ALA A 612 45.16 34.68 0.53
CA ALA A 612 45.80 35.60 -0.40
C ALA A 612 47.32 35.34 -0.51
N LEU A 613 48.00 35.04 0.60
CA LEU A 613 49.42 34.67 0.59
C LEU A 613 49.67 33.33 -0.10
N LEU A 614 48.84 32.31 0.12
CA LEU A 614 48.97 31.01 -0.54
C LEU A 614 48.74 31.11 -2.05
N TYR A 615 47.75 31.88 -2.48
CA TYR A 615 47.55 32.18 -3.91
C TYR A 615 48.72 32.96 -4.51
N LEU A 616 49.21 33.97 -3.80
CA LEU A 616 50.36 34.75 -4.24
C LEU A 616 51.60 33.86 -4.38
N ASP A 617 51.93 33.05 -3.38
CA ASP A 617 53.07 32.13 -3.42
C ASP A 617 52.95 31.11 -4.56
N LYS A 618 51.74 30.59 -4.81
CA LYS A 618 51.48 29.66 -5.93
C LYS A 618 51.64 30.34 -7.29
N VAL A 619 51.19 31.58 -7.44
CA VAL A 619 51.37 32.39 -8.67
C VAL A 619 52.85 32.73 -8.90
N LEU A 620 53.59 33.06 -7.84
CA LEU A 620 55.03 33.33 -7.93
C LEU A 620 55.83 32.08 -8.30
N GLN A 621 55.50 30.91 -7.73
CA GLN A 621 56.12 29.64 -8.08
C GLN A 621 55.85 29.28 -9.55
N GLN A 622 54.61 29.43 -10.03
CA GLN A 622 54.26 29.18 -11.43
C GLN A 622 55.05 30.06 -12.41
N ARG A 623 55.25 31.35 -12.08
CA ARG A 623 56.01 32.28 -12.93
C ARG A 623 57.52 32.05 -12.90
N SER A 624 58.07 31.61 -11.76
CA SER A 624 59.50 31.26 -11.68
C SER A 624 59.90 30.08 -12.57
N GLY A 625 58.94 29.23 -12.97
CA GLY A 625 59.15 28.10 -13.89
C GLY A 625 58.95 28.44 -15.38
N THR A 626 58.24 29.52 -15.71
CA THR A 626 57.92 29.92 -17.09
C THR A 626 58.62 31.24 -17.43
N GLY A 627 59.83 31.19 -17.97
CA GLY A 627 60.63 32.37 -18.34
C GLY A 627 60.14 33.17 -19.55
N SER A 628 58.84 33.37 -19.71
CA SER A 628 58.26 34.15 -20.82
C SER A 628 57.36 35.26 -20.28
N GLU A 629 57.63 36.50 -20.68
CA GLU A 629 56.92 37.73 -20.30
C GLU A 629 55.47 37.82 -20.84
N ALA A 630 54.94 36.76 -21.45
CA ALA A 630 53.57 36.71 -21.98
C ALA A 630 52.83 35.44 -21.54
N ALA A 631 52.83 35.14 -20.24
CA ALA A 631 52.02 34.05 -19.70
C ALA A 631 50.57 34.51 -19.53
N GLU A 632 49.64 33.86 -20.24
CA GLU A 632 48.20 33.96 -19.99
C GLU A 632 47.89 33.82 -18.49
N ALA A 633 46.94 34.60 -17.98
CA ALA A 633 46.58 34.60 -16.56
C ALA A 633 46.20 33.17 -16.12
N THR A 634 46.96 32.61 -15.17
CA THR A 634 46.64 31.29 -14.64
C THR A 634 45.32 31.36 -13.87
N ASP A 635 44.54 30.27 -13.83
CA ASP A 635 43.28 30.19 -13.07
C ASP A 635 43.46 30.66 -11.61
N THR A 636 44.63 30.38 -11.02
CA THR A 636 45.01 30.85 -9.69
C THR A 636 45.24 32.36 -9.61
N GLN A 637 45.75 33.00 -10.67
CA GLN A 637 45.91 34.45 -10.74
C GLN A 637 44.55 35.15 -10.82
N LEU A 638 43.61 34.62 -11.61
CA LEU A 638 42.24 35.14 -11.67
C LEU A 638 41.51 34.98 -10.33
N LYS A 639 41.69 33.84 -9.64
CA LYS A 639 41.15 33.63 -8.28
C LYS A 639 41.73 34.61 -7.27
N LEU A 640 43.03 34.91 -7.35
CA LEU A 640 43.67 35.92 -6.52
C LEU A 640 43.08 37.32 -6.77
N GLN A 641 42.98 37.74 -8.03
CA GLN A 641 42.37 39.03 -8.40
C GLN A 641 40.94 39.14 -7.89
N HIS A 642 40.14 38.09 -8.04
CA HIS A 642 38.76 38.05 -7.56
C HIS A 642 38.67 38.19 -6.04
N LEU A 643 39.53 37.49 -5.29
CA LEU A 643 39.60 37.57 -3.83
C LEU A 643 39.99 38.98 -3.37
N LEU A 644 41.00 39.59 -4.01
CA LEU A 644 41.47 40.93 -3.69
C LEU A 644 40.42 42.00 -3.99
N GLN A 645 39.65 41.85 -5.08
CA GLN A 645 38.57 42.79 -5.41
C GLN A 645 37.38 42.67 -4.44
N LYS A 646 36.92 41.44 -4.15
CA LYS A 646 35.68 41.24 -3.37
C LYS A 646 35.85 41.30 -1.86
N SER A 647 36.99 40.89 -1.31
CA SER A 647 37.22 40.94 0.12
C SER A 647 37.83 42.28 0.54
N ASP A 648 37.46 42.78 1.71
CA ASP A 648 38.10 43.92 2.39
C ASP A 648 38.88 43.47 3.65
N LEU A 649 38.88 42.17 3.95
CA LEU A 649 39.32 41.62 5.23
C LEU A 649 40.70 40.99 5.18
N TYR A 650 41.66 41.62 4.51
CA TYR A 650 43.04 41.13 4.48
C TYR A 650 44.03 42.25 4.76
N ARG A 651 45.23 41.89 5.22
CA ARG A 651 46.30 42.86 5.49
C ARG A 651 46.91 43.37 4.19
N VAL A 652 46.37 44.47 3.70
CA VAL A 652 46.80 45.12 2.44
C VAL A 652 48.30 45.43 2.44
N HIS A 653 48.86 45.93 3.55
CA HIS A 653 50.30 46.24 3.65
C HIS A 653 51.20 45.01 3.49
N LEU A 654 50.83 43.85 4.06
CA LEU A 654 51.63 42.63 3.95
C LEU A 654 51.66 42.08 2.51
N LEU A 655 50.56 42.25 1.77
CA LEU A 655 50.48 41.84 0.37
C LEU A 655 51.20 42.82 -0.54
N ILE A 656 51.13 44.13 -0.28
CA ILE A 656 51.89 45.14 -1.04
C ILE A 656 53.40 44.92 -0.90
N ASP A 657 53.90 44.70 0.32
CA ASP A 657 55.33 44.49 0.53
C ASP A 657 55.85 43.23 -0.19
N ARG A 658 54.99 42.22 -0.38
CA ARG A 658 55.33 40.97 -1.06
C ARG A 658 55.09 41.00 -2.58
N THR A 659 54.26 41.92 -3.08
CA THR A 659 53.99 42.14 -4.51
C THR A 659 54.93 43.18 -5.13
N ARG A 660 55.58 44.03 -4.32
CA ARG A 660 56.62 44.97 -4.79
C ARG A 660 57.76 44.24 -5.49
N GLY A 661 57.93 44.51 -6.78
CA GLY A 661 58.98 43.91 -7.61
C GLY A 661 58.63 42.53 -8.19
N ALA A 662 57.42 42.02 -7.97
CA ALA A 662 57.00 40.69 -8.41
C ALA A 662 56.35 40.62 -9.82
N GLY A 663 56.26 41.76 -10.52
CA GLY A 663 55.68 41.82 -11.88
C GLY A 663 54.17 41.56 -11.95
N LEU A 664 53.42 41.94 -10.91
CA LEU A 664 51.96 41.79 -10.78
C LEU A 664 51.26 43.17 -10.73
N PRO A 665 51.22 43.91 -11.86
CA PRO A 665 50.72 45.28 -11.88
C PRO A 665 49.20 45.38 -11.63
N MET A 666 48.41 44.41 -12.09
CA MET A 666 46.94 44.44 -11.91
C MET A 666 46.54 44.24 -10.44
N GLU A 667 47.17 43.26 -9.77
CA GLU A 667 46.98 42.99 -8.36
C GLU A 667 47.47 44.16 -7.50
N SER A 668 48.58 44.79 -7.90
CA SER A 668 49.10 45.99 -7.24
C SER A 668 48.12 47.17 -7.35
N ALA A 669 47.52 47.39 -8.52
CA ALA A 669 46.51 48.44 -8.71
C ALA A 669 45.26 48.21 -7.84
N ILE A 670 44.81 46.95 -7.70
CA ILE A 670 43.68 46.60 -6.81
C ILE A 670 44.05 46.91 -5.34
N LEU A 671 45.25 46.53 -4.89
CA LEU A 671 45.72 46.77 -3.53
C LEU A 671 45.87 48.27 -3.21
N HIS A 672 46.47 49.07 -4.10
CA HIS A 672 46.54 50.53 -3.95
C HIS A 672 45.15 51.17 -3.93
N GLY A 673 44.21 50.65 -4.70
CA GLY A 673 42.82 51.11 -4.65
C GLY A 673 42.10 50.81 -3.34
N LYS A 674 42.48 49.75 -2.62
CA LYS A 674 41.99 49.44 -1.27
C LYS A 674 42.59 50.36 -0.21
N LEU A 675 43.82 50.85 -0.41
CA LEU A 675 44.45 51.88 0.43
C LEU A 675 43.92 53.32 0.19
N GLU A 676 42.94 53.50 -0.70
CA GLU A 676 42.44 54.81 -1.14
C GLU A 676 43.48 55.67 -1.89
N GLU A 677 44.60 55.06 -2.31
CA GLU A 677 45.62 55.66 -3.17
C GLU A 677 45.18 55.56 -4.65
N HIS A 678 44.06 56.22 -4.97
CA HIS A 678 43.40 56.11 -6.28
C HIS A 678 44.26 56.62 -7.43
N GLU A 679 45.08 57.65 -7.20
CA GLU A 679 45.97 58.21 -8.23
C GLU A 679 47.05 57.20 -8.65
N GLU A 680 47.67 56.49 -7.70
CA GLU A 680 48.68 55.47 -7.99
C GLU A 680 48.06 54.23 -8.64
N ALA A 681 46.88 53.79 -8.18
CA ALA A 681 46.16 52.67 -8.80
C ALA A 681 45.82 52.95 -10.27
N LEU A 682 45.29 54.15 -10.56
CA LEU A 682 45.00 54.58 -11.93
C LEU A 682 46.28 54.81 -12.74
N ARG A 683 47.38 55.27 -12.12
CA ARG A 683 48.68 55.41 -12.78
C ARG A 683 49.21 54.06 -13.27
N ILE A 684 49.11 53.02 -12.45
CA ILE A 684 49.53 51.66 -12.83
C ILE A 684 48.67 51.14 -13.99
N LEU A 685 47.34 51.29 -13.93
CA LEU A 685 46.44 50.83 -15.00
C LEU A 685 46.67 51.56 -16.33
N VAL A 686 46.84 52.89 -16.28
CA VAL A 686 46.94 53.74 -17.48
C VAL A 686 48.35 53.77 -18.08
N HIS A 687 49.40 53.87 -17.26
CA HIS A 687 50.77 54.04 -17.76
C HIS A 687 51.59 52.76 -17.80
N GLU A 688 51.40 51.84 -16.85
CA GLU A 688 52.17 50.58 -16.79
C GLU A 688 51.48 49.46 -17.58
N LEU A 689 50.17 49.27 -17.39
CA LEU A 689 49.38 48.24 -18.09
C LEU A 689 48.82 48.69 -19.44
N ARG A 690 48.60 50.01 -19.64
CA ARG A 690 47.92 50.59 -20.80
C ARG A 690 46.54 49.96 -21.09
N ASP A 691 45.87 49.47 -20.05
CA ASP A 691 44.54 48.89 -20.15
C ASP A 691 43.49 49.93 -19.73
N PHE A 692 42.96 50.65 -20.72
CA PHE A 692 41.98 51.72 -20.49
C PHE A 692 40.62 51.17 -20.04
N ALA A 693 40.24 49.99 -20.51
CA ALA A 693 39.00 49.34 -20.08
C ALA A 693 39.07 48.95 -18.60
N ALA A 694 40.19 48.37 -18.16
CA ALA A 694 40.40 48.05 -16.74
C ALA A 694 40.41 49.29 -15.82
N ALA A 695 40.86 50.45 -16.33
CA ALA A 695 40.81 51.71 -15.60
C ALA A 695 39.37 52.26 -15.43
N GLU A 696 38.52 52.10 -16.44
CA GLU A 696 37.09 52.40 -16.35
C GLU A 696 36.39 51.45 -15.37
N ASP A 697 36.65 50.14 -15.49
CA ASP A 697 36.12 49.11 -14.60
C ASP A 697 36.54 49.32 -13.14
N TYR A 698 37.77 49.78 -12.89
CA TYR A 698 38.23 50.17 -11.55
C TYR A 698 37.38 51.31 -10.95
N CYS A 699 37.07 52.34 -11.75
CA CYS A 699 36.24 53.46 -11.31
C CYS A 699 34.82 52.99 -11.00
N LEU A 700 34.27 52.10 -11.83
CA LEU A 700 32.97 51.48 -11.60
C LEU A 700 32.96 50.66 -10.30
N TRP A 701 33.92 49.76 -10.14
CA TRP A 701 34.07 48.87 -8.97
C TRP A 701 34.24 49.65 -7.65
N ARG A 702 35.14 50.64 -7.58
CA ARG A 702 35.31 51.44 -6.35
C ARG A 702 34.15 52.38 -6.05
N SER A 703 33.35 52.72 -7.06
CA SER A 703 32.18 53.58 -6.90
C SER A 703 30.90 52.82 -6.52
N GLU A 704 30.91 51.48 -6.58
CA GLU A 704 29.74 50.65 -6.33
C GLU A 704 29.22 50.82 -4.89
N GLY A 705 27.94 51.16 -4.73
CA GLY A 705 27.30 51.38 -3.42
C GLY A 705 27.68 52.68 -2.70
N ARG A 706 28.51 53.55 -3.29
CA ARG A 706 28.87 54.87 -2.74
C ARG A 706 28.07 56.00 -3.38
N ASP A 707 28.12 57.18 -2.75
CA ASP A 707 27.39 58.35 -3.23
C ASP A 707 27.84 58.78 -4.64
N PRO A 708 26.91 59.24 -5.51
CA PRO A 708 27.23 59.76 -6.85
C PRO A 708 28.41 60.76 -6.92
N PRO A 709 28.59 61.74 -6.02
CA PRO A 709 29.76 62.63 -6.04
C PRO A 709 31.10 61.90 -5.87
N TYR A 710 31.15 60.76 -5.19
CA TYR A 710 32.38 59.97 -5.03
C TYR A 710 32.78 59.35 -6.37
N ARG A 711 31.81 58.75 -7.07
CA ARG A 711 31.96 58.22 -8.43
C ARG A 711 32.47 59.29 -9.39
N GLN A 712 31.83 60.45 -9.37
CA GLN A 712 32.24 61.59 -10.21
C GLN A 712 33.70 61.96 -9.96
N ARG A 713 34.17 62.02 -8.71
CA ARG A 713 35.59 62.35 -8.42
C ARG A 713 36.56 61.38 -9.07
N LEU A 714 36.32 60.07 -8.99
CA LEU A 714 37.19 59.05 -9.62
C LEU A 714 37.25 59.20 -11.14
N PHE A 715 36.10 59.38 -11.79
CA PHE A 715 36.04 59.62 -13.24
C PHE A 715 36.72 60.94 -13.65
N HIS A 716 36.64 61.98 -12.81
CA HIS A 716 37.38 63.23 -13.05
C HIS A 716 38.89 63.05 -12.85
N THR A 717 39.34 62.25 -11.89
CA THR A 717 40.76 61.91 -11.71
C THR A 717 41.28 61.12 -12.92
N LEU A 718 40.52 60.13 -13.40
CA LEU A 718 40.87 59.36 -14.60
C LEU A 718 40.95 60.27 -15.86
N LEU A 719 39.95 61.13 -16.05
CA LEU A 719 39.94 62.09 -17.14
C LEU A 719 41.13 63.06 -17.06
N ALA A 720 41.46 63.55 -15.87
CA ALA A 720 42.61 64.42 -15.66
C ALA A 720 43.91 63.71 -16.05
N MET A 721 44.07 62.43 -15.74
CA MET A 721 45.24 61.62 -16.12
C MET A 721 45.34 61.40 -17.63
N TYR A 722 44.22 61.15 -18.32
CA TYR A 722 44.21 61.02 -19.78
C TYR A 722 44.52 62.35 -20.50
N LEU A 723 44.21 63.49 -19.88
CA LEU A 723 44.45 64.81 -20.45
C LEU A 723 45.85 65.38 -20.13
N GLN A 724 46.70 64.67 -19.37
CA GLN A 724 48.06 65.13 -19.08
C GLN A 724 48.96 65.09 -20.34
N PRO A 725 49.78 66.12 -20.57
CA PRO A 725 50.69 66.14 -21.71
C PRO A 725 51.82 65.12 -21.53
N GLY A 726 51.94 64.15 -22.45
CA GLY A 726 52.97 63.11 -22.41
C GLY A 726 53.18 62.40 -23.74
N PRO A 727 54.20 61.52 -23.86
CA PRO A 727 54.55 60.83 -25.09
C PRO A 727 53.48 59.86 -25.63
N ALA A 728 52.50 59.46 -24.80
CA ALA A 728 51.35 58.64 -25.17
C ALA A 728 50.06 59.46 -25.48
N ALA A 729 50.19 60.78 -25.69
CA ALA A 729 49.08 61.71 -25.88
C ALA A 729 48.00 61.31 -26.93
N PRO A 730 48.29 60.72 -28.09
CA PRO A 730 47.25 60.42 -29.07
C PRO A 730 46.33 59.26 -28.65
N GLU A 731 46.87 58.22 -28.00
CA GLU A 731 46.08 57.08 -27.49
C GLU A 731 45.21 57.51 -26.29
N LEU A 732 45.79 58.30 -25.38
CA LEU A 732 45.09 58.84 -24.22
C LEU A 732 43.98 59.84 -24.62
N ALA A 733 44.15 60.58 -25.70
CA ALA A 733 43.11 61.48 -26.22
C ALA A 733 41.89 60.72 -26.78
N VAL A 734 42.11 59.55 -27.40
CA VAL A 734 41.03 58.66 -27.85
C VAL A 734 40.30 58.07 -26.64
N ALA A 735 41.04 57.52 -25.67
CA ALA A 735 40.47 56.98 -24.43
C ALA A 735 39.69 58.05 -23.63
N ALA A 736 40.18 59.29 -23.56
CA ALA A 736 39.47 60.40 -22.93
C ALA A 736 38.16 60.75 -23.65
N THR A 737 38.14 60.66 -24.98
CA THR A 737 36.95 60.92 -25.79
C THR A 737 35.91 59.82 -25.58
N ASP A 738 36.35 58.57 -25.57
CA ASP A 738 35.49 57.39 -25.35
C ASP A 738 34.91 57.40 -23.92
N LEU A 739 35.74 57.68 -22.90
CA LEU A 739 35.31 57.81 -21.50
C LEU A 739 34.18 58.84 -21.34
N LEU A 740 34.32 60.02 -21.94
CA LEU A 740 33.31 61.08 -21.89
C LEU A 740 32.00 60.67 -22.59
N ASN A 741 32.09 59.94 -23.71
CA ASN A 741 30.93 59.52 -24.48
C ASN A 741 30.20 58.33 -23.85
N HIS A 742 30.92 57.38 -23.23
CA HIS A 742 30.34 56.22 -22.54
C HIS A 742 29.73 56.58 -21.19
N HIS A 743 30.40 57.44 -20.41
CA HIS A 743 30.03 57.76 -19.03
C HIS A 743 29.52 59.19 -18.83
N ALA A 744 28.78 59.72 -19.81
CA ALA A 744 28.34 61.12 -19.81
C ALA A 744 27.53 61.59 -18.59
N ALA A 745 26.85 60.67 -17.89
CA ALA A 745 26.09 60.96 -16.68
C ALA A 745 26.97 61.09 -15.42
N ASP A 746 28.17 60.53 -15.44
CA ASP A 746 29.14 60.52 -14.34
C ASP A 746 30.08 61.75 -14.35
N PHE A 747 29.85 62.69 -15.27
CA PHE A 747 30.60 63.93 -15.41
C PHE A 747 29.72 65.16 -15.20
N ASP A 748 30.27 66.16 -14.51
CA ASP A 748 29.67 67.48 -14.46
C ASP A 748 30.13 68.29 -15.68
N ALA A 749 29.24 68.47 -16.65
CA ALA A 749 29.55 69.20 -17.87
C ALA A 749 30.08 70.61 -17.61
N ALA A 750 29.67 71.29 -16.53
CA ALA A 750 30.18 72.62 -16.20
C ALA A 750 31.66 72.60 -15.79
N ARG A 751 32.13 71.49 -15.20
CA ARG A 751 33.51 71.30 -14.75
C ARG A 751 34.40 70.67 -15.80
N VAL A 752 33.84 69.84 -16.67
CA VAL A 752 34.58 69.15 -17.73
C VAL A 752 34.88 70.07 -18.92
N LEU A 753 33.92 70.90 -19.37
CA LEU A 753 34.09 71.75 -20.55
C LEU A 753 35.34 72.65 -20.52
N PRO A 754 35.73 73.27 -19.38
CA PRO A 754 36.96 74.06 -19.28
C PRO A 754 38.26 73.24 -19.35
N LEU A 755 38.21 71.94 -19.07
CA LEU A 755 39.38 71.05 -19.02
C LEU A 755 39.72 70.46 -20.41
N LEU A 756 38.79 70.54 -21.37
CA LEU A 756 38.97 69.93 -22.68
C LEU A 756 39.92 70.76 -23.57
N PRO A 757 40.81 70.12 -24.34
CA PRO A 757 41.66 70.82 -25.28
C PRO A 757 40.85 71.58 -26.34
N GLY A 758 41.20 72.83 -26.61
CA GLY A 758 40.56 73.64 -27.67
C GLY A 758 40.76 73.11 -29.09
N SER A 759 41.59 72.08 -29.27
CA SER A 759 41.83 71.39 -30.54
C SER A 759 40.78 70.33 -30.89
N TRP A 760 39.89 69.96 -29.95
CA TRP A 760 38.89 68.92 -30.18
C TRP A 760 37.67 69.44 -30.94
N SER A 761 37.22 68.68 -31.95
CA SER A 761 36.00 69.03 -32.68
C SER A 761 34.74 68.72 -31.85
N VAL A 762 33.74 69.61 -31.92
CA VAL A 762 32.45 69.43 -31.22
C VAL A 762 31.74 68.14 -31.64
N GLN A 763 31.98 67.67 -32.87
CA GLN A 763 31.40 66.42 -33.40
C GLN A 763 31.84 65.20 -32.58
N LEU A 764 33.08 65.17 -32.08
CA LEU A 764 33.62 64.07 -31.27
C LEU A 764 32.95 63.97 -29.90
N LEU A 765 32.50 65.10 -29.35
CA LEU A 765 31.87 65.22 -28.03
C LEU A 765 30.34 65.25 -28.10
N ARG A 766 29.75 65.07 -29.29
CA ARG A 766 28.30 65.17 -29.49
C ARG A 766 27.50 64.23 -28.58
N PRO A 767 27.85 62.94 -28.41
CA PRO A 767 27.13 62.05 -27.49
C PRO A 767 27.16 62.57 -26.04
N PHE A 768 28.33 62.95 -25.53
CA PHE A 768 28.50 63.54 -24.21
C PHE A 768 27.65 64.80 -24.00
N LEU A 769 27.76 65.79 -24.90
CA LEU A 769 27.04 67.06 -24.81
C LEU A 769 25.51 66.84 -24.87
N THR A 770 25.06 65.94 -25.73
CA THR A 770 23.64 65.60 -25.85
C THR A 770 23.12 64.94 -24.57
N GLY A 771 23.89 64.02 -24.00
CA GLY A 771 23.59 63.35 -22.73
C GLY A 771 23.51 64.35 -21.56
N ALA A 772 24.52 65.20 -21.40
CA ALA A 772 24.58 66.19 -20.34
C ALA A 772 23.39 67.17 -20.36
N VAL A 773 23.04 67.70 -21.54
CA VAL A 773 21.89 68.61 -21.68
C VAL A 773 20.57 67.89 -21.38
N ARG A 774 20.39 66.66 -21.88
CA ARG A 774 19.18 65.85 -21.59
C ARG A 774 19.03 65.59 -20.09
N ASN A 775 20.12 65.21 -19.42
CA ASN A 775 20.12 64.92 -17.98
C ASN A 775 19.76 66.17 -17.16
N SER A 776 20.34 67.33 -17.51
CA SER A 776 20.00 68.61 -16.87
C SER A 776 18.52 68.98 -17.04
N VAL A 777 17.98 68.84 -18.25
CA VAL A 777 16.56 69.10 -18.54
C VAL A 777 15.64 68.11 -17.83
N HIS A 778 16.00 66.83 -17.78
CA HIS A 778 15.26 65.79 -17.09
C HIS A 778 15.20 66.06 -15.58
N ALA A 779 16.35 66.30 -14.94
CA ALA A 779 16.43 66.62 -13.52
C ALA A 779 15.54 67.82 -13.15
N ARG A 780 15.54 68.87 -13.99
CA ARG A 780 14.65 70.03 -13.82
C ARG A 780 13.18 69.65 -13.86
N ARG A 781 12.75 68.87 -14.85
CA ARG A 781 11.35 68.45 -15.03
C ARG A 781 10.88 67.53 -13.90
N THR A 782 11.69 66.54 -13.53
CA THR A 782 11.36 65.60 -12.44
C THR A 782 11.22 66.32 -11.11
N THR A 783 12.10 67.30 -10.83
CA THR A 783 11.99 68.16 -9.63
C THR A 783 10.71 68.99 -9.64
N GLN A 784 10.27 69.50 -10.79
CA GLN A 784 8.99 70.22 -10.91
C GLN A 784 7.78 69.32 -10.61
N VAL A 785 7.80 68.06 -11.05
CA VAL A 785 6.75 67.07 -10.74
C VAL A 785 6.73 66.75 -9.25
N ALA A 786 7.89 66.47 -8.64
CA ALA A 786 8.01 66.21 -7.21
C ALA A 786 7.47 67.38 -6.37
N LEU A 787 7.80 68.63 -6.77
CA LEU A 787 7.23 69.83 -6.15
C LEU A 787 5.70 69.89 -6.28
N GLY A 788 5.16 69.52 -7.43
CA GLY A 788 3.71 69.46 -7.67
C GLY A 788 3.01 68.44 -6.77
N LEU A 789 3.57 67.23 -6.65
CA LEU A 789 3.06 66.17 -5.78
C LEU A 789 3.10 66.58 -4.30
N ALA A 790 4.22 67.13 -3.83
CA ALA A 790 4.34 67.62 -2.46
C ALA A 790 3.31 68.74 -2.15
N LYS A 791 3.03 69.63 -3.13
CA LYS A 791 1.96 70.63 -2.99
C LYS A 791 0.58 69.98 -2.86
N SER A 792 0.30 68.93 -3.63
CA SER A 792 -0.96 68.18 -3.56
C SER A 792 -1.14 67.46 -2.22
N GLU A 793 -0.12 66.76 -1.74
CA GLU A 793 -0.16 66.11 -0.42
C GLU A 793 -0.41 67.12 0.70
N ASN A 794 0.25 68.28 0.64
CA ASN A 794 0.03 69.36 1.61
C ASN A 794 -1.44 69.83 1.60
N LEU A 795 -2.08 69.88 0.44
CA LEU A 795 -3.49 70.24 0.32
C LEU A 795 -4.41 69.17 0.93
N ILE A 796 -4.13 67.88 0.71
CA ILE A 796 -4.87 66.77 1.32
C ILE A 796 -4.77 66.84 2.85
N TYR A 797 -3.56 66.98 3.39
CA TYR A 797 -3.36 67.11 4.84
C TYR A 797 -4.07 68.35 5.43
N LYS A 798 -4.13 69.46 4.68
CA LYS A 798 -4.91 70.64 5.08
C LYS A 798 -6.41 70.33 5.12
N TYR A 799 -6.94 69.61 4.14
CA TYR A 799 -8.34 69.19 4.12
C TYR A 799 -8.67 68.27 5.30
N ASP A 800 -7.84 67.25 5.56
CA ASP A 800 -8.03 66.33 6.68
C ASP A 800 -7.98 67.04 8.03
N LYS A 801 -7.07 68.02 8.19
CA LYS A 801 -7.02 68.87 9.37
C LYS A 801 -8.32 69.64 9.58
N ILE A 802 -8.94 70.16 8.52
CA ILE A 802 -10.22 70.87 8.59
C ILE A 802 -11.36 69.90 8.97
N LYS A 803 -11.41 68.72 8.33
CA LYS A 803 -12.39 67.67 8.63
C LYS A 803 -12.34 67.23 10.09
N LEU A 804 -11.15 67.01 10.63
CA LEU A 804 -10.95 66.61 12.03
C LEU A 804 -11.36 67.73 13.00
N LYS A 805 -11.09 69.00 12.67
CA LYS A 805 -11.55 70.16 13.46
C LYS A 805 -13.07 70.30 13.54
N GLY A 806 -13.81 69.81 12.54
CA GLY A 806 -15.27 69.84 12.52
C GLY A 806 -15.95 68.78 13.39
N SER A 807 -15.21 67.80 13.93
CA SER A 807 -15.79 66.71 14.72
C SER A 807 -15.93 67.10 16.21
N SER A 808 -17.16 67.15 16.72
CA SER A 808 -17.42 67.32 18.16
C SER A 808 -17.22 66.01 18.91
N VAL A 809 -16.61 66.06 20.10
CA VAL A 809 -16.45 64.90 20.98
C VAL A 809 -17.27 65.12 22.25
N GLN A 810 -18.21 64.22 22.54
CA GLN A 810 -18.93 64.23 23.81
C GLN A 810 -18.11 63.55 24.90
N LEU A 811 -17.90 64.25 26.01
CA LEU A 811 -17.34 63.73 27.25
C LEU A 811 -18.49 63.27 28.16
N SER A 812 -18.37 62.06 28.69
CA SER A 812 -19.29 61.49 29.70
C SER A 812 -18.46 61.10 30.91
N ASP A 813 -19.05 61.08 32.11
CA ASP A 813 -18.36 60.77 33.38
C ASP A 813 -17.66 59.38 33.41
N LYS A 814 -18.05 58.48 32.50
CA LYS A 814 -17.42 57.16 32.30
C LYS A 814 -16.13 57.18 31.46
N LYS A 815 -15.81 58.29 30.79
CA LYS A 815 -14.61 58.38 29.94
C LYS A 815 -13.41 58.76 30.79
N LEU A 816 -12.41 57.89 30.76
CA LEU A 816 -11.16 58.04 31.49
C LEU A 816 -10.04 58.47 30.54
N CYS A 817 -9.09 59.24 31.07
CA CYS A 817 -7.86 59.59 30.35
C CYS A 817 -7.05 58.33 30.04
N GLN A 818 -6.63 58.15 28.79
CA GLN A 818 -5.88 56.95 28.39
C GLN A 818 -4.51 56.80 29.06
N MET A 819 -3.97 57.87 29.65
CA MET A 819 -2.65 57.88 30.29
C MET A 819 -2.72 57.68 31.80
N CYS A 820 -3.56 58.45 32.50
CA CYS A 820 -3.66 58.38 33.96
C CYS A 820 -4.88 57.60 34.46
N GLN A 821 -5.76 57.16 33.56
CA GLN A 821 -7.01 56.44 33.86
C GLN A 821 -7.97 57.18 34.81
N ASN A 822 -7.79 58.49 35.02
CA ASN A 822 -8.70 59.33 35.80
C ASN A 822 -9.80 59.94 34.92
N PRO A 823 -11.01 60.21 35.45
CA PRO A 823 -12.09 60.85 34.72
C PRO A 823 -11.77 62.30 34.35
N PHE A 824 -12.43 62.82 33.32
CA PHE A 824 -12.32 64.23 32.92
C PHE A 824 -13.26 65.09 33.77
N CYS A 825 -12.72 65.81 34.74
CA CYS A 825 -13.50 66.76 35.56
C CYS A 825 -13.78 68.08 34.84
N GLU A 826 -12.95 68.45 33.86
CA GLU A 826 -13.07 69.67 33.06
C GLU A 826 -13.26 69.31 31.58
N PRO A 827 -13.98 70.14 30.79
CA PRO A 827 -14.20 69.91 29.36
C PRO A 827 -12.95 70.14 28.50
N VAL A 828 -11.76 70.28 29.10
CA VAL A 828 -10.50 70.53 28.40
C VAL A 828 -9.71 69.22 28.28
N PHE A 829 -9.47 68.79 27.05
CA PHE A 829 -8.78 67.53 26.74
C PHE A 829 -8.00 67.63 25.43
N VAL A 830 -7.05 66.72 25.24
CA VAL A 830 -6.30 66.55 23.99
C VAL A 830 -6.74 65.23 23.36
N ARG A 831 -7.03 65.26 22.05
CA ARG A 831 -7.34 64.06 21.26
C ARG A 831 -6.14 63.68 20.42
N TYR A 832 -5.62 62.47 20.62
CA TYR A 832 -4.57 61.90 19.77
C TYR A 832 -5.13 61.43 18.42
N PRO A 833 -4.29 61.27 17.38
CA PRO A 833 -4.72 60.79 16.06
C PRO A 833 -5.43 59.43 16.09
N ASN A 834 -5.13 58.57 17.08
CA ASN A 834 -5.80 57.29 17.30
C ASN A 834 -7.21 57.41 17.93
N GLY A 835 -7.71 58.63 18.15
CA GLY A 835 -9.01 58.88 18.79
C GLY A 835 -8.98 58.89 20.32
N GLY A 836 -7.83 58.61 20.93
CA GLY A 836 -7.64 58.62 22.37
C GLY A 836 -7.74 60.00 23.00
N LEU A 837 -8.42 60.10 24.15
CA LEU A 837 -8.57 61.34 24.91
C LEU A 837 -7.64 61.31 26.11
N VAL A 838 -6.90 62.40 26.32
CA VAL A 838 -6.02 62.59 27.47
C VAL A 838 -6.17 63.98 28.06
N HIS A 839 -5.87 64.14 29.35
CA HIS A 839 -5.78 65.48 29.95
C HIS A 839 -4.67 66.28 29.28
N THR A 840 -4.82 67.60 29.26
CA THR A 840 -3.79 68.52 28.73
C THR A 840 -2.45 68.34 29.43
N HIS A 841 -2.45 68.11 30.74
CA HIS A 841 -1.23 67.85 31.50
C HIS A 841 -0.58 66.50 31.12
N CYS A 842 -1.39 65.45 30.89
CA CYS A 842 -0.88 64.13 30.48
C CYS A 842 -0.25 64.18 29.08
N ALA A 843 -0.77 65.02 28.19
CA ALA A 843 -0.18 65.24 26.87
C ALA A 843 1.14 66.04 26.95
N ALA A 844 1.26 66.96 27.91
CA ALA A 844 2.46 67.77 28.11
C ALA A 844 3.62 66.96 28.73
N SER A 845 3.30 65.98 29.60
CA SER A 845 4.27 65.01 30.14
C SER A 845 4.66 63.98 29.08
N ARG A 846 5.44 64.41 28.08
CA ARG A 846 5.96 63.56 27.01
C ARG A 846 6.83 62.43 27.58
N HIS A 847 6.31 61.21 27.70
CA HIS A 847 7.05 59.95 27.53
C HIS A 847 6.08 58.76 27.55
N ARG A 848 5.32 58.58 26.45
CA ARG A 848 4.75 57.34 25.89
C ARG A 848 3.48 57.70 25.13
N ASN A 849 3.51 57.55 23.80
CA ASN A 849 2.27 57.39 23.05
C ASN A 849 1.51 56.20 23.64
N PRO A 850 0.20 56.28 23.91
CA PRO A 850 -0.59 55.08 24.08
C PRO A 850 -0.44 54.25 22.80
N SER A 851 -0.03 53.00 22.96
CA SER A 851 0.25 52.04 21.89
C SER A 851 -0.84 52.06 20.81
N SER A 852 -0.43 52.33 19.57
CA SER A 852 -1.27 52.15 18.38
C SER A 852 -1.50 50.66 18.13
N PRO A 853 -2.73 50.21 17.80
CA PRO A 853 -2.92 48.97 17.06
C PRO A 853 -2.34 49.16 15.64
N GLY A 854 -1.64 48.14 15.14
CA GLY A 854 -1.00 48.17 13.82
C GLY A 854 -1.99 48.38 12.66
N PRO A 855 -1.49 48.84 11.49
CA PRO A 855 -2.32 49.24 10.36
C PRO A 855 -2.93 48.01 9.69
N GLY A 856 -4.26 47.87 9.73
CA GLY A 856 -4.94 46.78 9.02
C GLY A 856 -6.39 46.53 9.39
N ALA A 857 -7.27 47.53 9.30
CA ALA A 857 -8.71 47.28 9.08
C ALA A 857 -9.38 48.57 8.59
N ARG A 858 -9.58 48.65 7.27
CA ARG A 858 -10.71 49.39 6.70
C ARG A 858 -11.96 48.58 7.00
N THR A 859 -12.91 49.16 7.74
CA THR A 859 -14.36 49.17 7.50
C THR A 859 -14.95 50.25 8.39
#